data_AF-A0A9W7CQB8-F1
#
_entry.id   AF-A0A9W7CQB8-F1
#
_cell.length_a   1.000
_cell.length_b   1.000
_cell.length_c   1.000
_cell.angle_alpha   90.00
_cell.angle_beta   90.00
_cell.angle_gamma   90.00
#
_symmetry.space_group_name_H-M   'P 1'
#
loop_
_entity.id
_entity.type
_entity.pdbx_description
1 polymer ?
#
loop_
_entity_poly.entity_id
_entity_poly.type
_entity_poly.pdbx_seq_one_letter_code
_entity_poly.pdbx_strand_id
1 'polypeptide(L)'
;MAKRSLHLQNSHASMAERYRSLEDIANQEKTQLRRDKQELERLIRLKENEVEHWRSQAIDAAETQAQTAKAQLQIVAKQLKQAEHSLEILRLELKEAHTDAKQSQGTMRSLHHDLKVRNEDVDRLTVKLAAATTTAESKTALLLQSEAKIAATSKEIERLQVRLDEQAQQMQLLEAKLSRSVPVDDEELQNRQQREESSWHQRVSALEHALVVERQNTALFREQQRKAVSMEQEKAAHAIEQAQAVAAELATANLCLLERKHQREQEQKAFEDKLKEYTDRVTTLASGKDSLERELAALRHQYEQLQQTCEQNTEEASIRKKSLQEELTVVKEELKNLTEIRENLDRALAHALASPRGKSVKHQTSLSELRTELHKAKQKITVLEEQLSRSSSIRTSEIEGKLAQLSARERRVAEEQRGLKKQQAHATAERLQIEKERAELGQQREAVESKQKGDHELLQQVIVLLVQRLQVMTVLFDTVLPLSSNQDRSCEIAAHPSDVDLCRKAQQKWEDLRQELEQVDWKLADMRNQLDALHLEYLGFASVPLNADRPAGFHGPNPFSDAVAAGRDTVPVAEQLKASRLLRRLSCPSESFETRARQTFALALAREMAAMKGGYERQLEDLRGELCKTQQLRQLTGQRLRDELAAERSRSQRAAAQLSERVSELEAALMAAQTEQQATVEQLAAATSDDERQRALQALTELVGSEQRRRERERLVKLLAYCGASSVTVECRDSALEEEAVDAVLQRLEADVEASPK
;
A
#
# COMPACT_ATOMS: atom_id res chain seq x y z
N MET A 1 160.81 -3.02 2.52
CA MET A 1 159.74 -2.01 2.64
C MET A 1 158.81 -1.93 1.42
N ALA A 2 159.31 -2.00 0.17
CA ALA A 2 158.46 -1.89 -1.04
C ALA A 2 157.39 -3.00 -1.24
N LYS A 3 157.71 -4.28 -0.99
CA LYS A 3 156.77 -5.42 -1.17
C LYS A 3 155.55 -5.41 -0.22
N ARG A 4 155.66 -4.81 0.97
CA ARG A 4 154.53 -4.67 1.92
C ARG A 4 153.57 -3.55 1.50
N SER A 5 154.06 -2.47 0.88
CA SER A 5 153.19 -1.38 0.39
C SER A 5 152.30 -1.81 -0.79
N LEU A 6 152.86 -2.60 -1.73
CA LEU A 6 152.14 -3.04 -2.91
C LEU A 6 151.06 -4.10 -2.57
N HIS A 7 151.31 -4.94 -1.56
CA HIS A 7 150.33 -5.89 -1.05
C HIS A 7 149.18 -5.20 -0.29
N LEU A 8 149.47 -4.12 0.45
CA LEU A 8 148.45 -3.28 1.07
C LEU A 8 147.63 -2.52 0.03
N GLN A 9 148.27 -1.97 -1.01
CA GLN A 9 147.60 -1.25 -2.09
C GLN A 9 146.67 -2.16 -2.91
N ASN A 10 147.10 -3.39 -3.22
CA ASN A 10 146.24 -4.39 -3.87
C ASN A 10 145.12 -4.91 -2.96
N SER A 11 145.36 -5.03 -1.64
CA SER A 11 144.33 -5.38 -0.66
C SER A 11 143.28 -4.27 -0.52
N HIS A 12 143.70 -3.01 -0.47
CA HIS A 12 142.80 -1.86 -0.46
C HIS A 12 142.02 -1.72 -1.77
N ALA A 13 142.63 -1.99 -2.93
CA ALA A 13 141.93 -2.01 -4.22
C ALA A 13 140.88 -3.13 -4.29
N SER A 14 141.23 -4.35 -3.86
CA SER A 14 140.29 -5.49 -3.80
C SER A 14 139.16 -5.24 -2.79
N MET A 15 139.47 -4.61 -1.65
CA MET A 15 138.47 -4.20 -0.67
C MET A 15 137.53 -3.14 -1.26
N ALA A 16 138.05 -2.12 -1.96
CA ALA A 16 137.27 -1.09 -2.63
C ALA A 16 136.40 -1.63 -3.78
N GLU A 17 136.86 -2.65 -4.50
CA GLU A 17 136.07 -3.38 -5.50
C GLU A 17 134.97 -4.23 -4.86
N ARG A 18 135.25 -4.90 -3.74
CA ARG A 18 134.22 -5.61 -2.96
C ARG A 18 133.17 -4.65 -2.40
N TYR A 19 133.58 -3.48 -1.91
CA TYR A 19 132.64 -2.45 -1.48
C TYR A 19 131.78 -1.93 -2.63
N ARG A 20 132.36 -1.66 -3.80
CA ARG A 20 131.60 -1.26 -4.99
C ARG A 20 130.63 -2.36 -5.46
N SER A 21 131.06 -3.61 -5.47
CA SER A 21 130.18 -4.74 -5.82
C SER A 21 129.03 -4.91 -4.82
N LEU A 22 129.29 -4.76 -3.52
CA LEU A 22 128.23 -4.78 -2.51
C LEU A 22 127.29 -3.58 -2.63
N GLU A 23 127.80 -2.42 -2.99
CA GLU A 23 127.00 -1.21 -3.24
C GLU A 23 126.13 -1.36 -4.49
N ASP A 24 126.65 -1.95 -5.57
CA ASP A 24 125.90 -2.26 -6.78
C ASP A 24 124.81 -3.31 -6.53
N ILE A 25 125.11 -4.36 -5.75
CA ILE A 25 124.12 -5.38 -5.34
C ILE A 25 123.04 -4.74 -4.46
N ALA A 26 123.41 -3.92 -3.46
CA ALA A 26 122.45 -3.23 -2.61
C ALA A 26 121.57 -2.24 -3.41
N ASN A 27 122.15 -1.58 -4.43
CA ASN A 27 121.39 -0.71 -5.33
C ASN A 27 120.44 -1.50 -6.24
N GLN A 28 120.87 -2.65 -6.77
CA GLN A 28 120.01 -3.56 -7.53
C GLN A 28 118.86 -4.10 -6.66
N GLU A 29 119.13 -4.59 -5.46
CA GLU A 29 118.12 -5.03 -4.50
C GLU A 29 117.15 -3.89 -4.15
N LYS A 30 117.65 -2.68 -3.92
CA LYS A 30 116.80 -1.50 -3.67
C LYS A 30 115.91 -1.16 -4.86
N THR A 31 116.39 -1.31 -6.09
CA THR A 31 115.55 -1.12 -7.29
C THR A 31 114.51 -2.23 -7.44
N GLN A 32 114.87 -3.47 -7.11
CA GLN A 32 113.96 -4.60 -7.16
C GLN A 32 112.86 -4.46 -6.10
N LEU A 33 113.21 -4.14 -4.85
CA LEU A 33 112.25 -3.88 -3.78
C LEU A 33 111.30 -2.72 -4.09
N ARG A 34 111.74 -1.71 -4.84
CA ARG A 34 110.86 -0.63 -5.31
C ARG A 34 109.85 -1.11 -6.35
N ARG A 35 110.26 -1.99 -7.26
CA ARG A 35 109.35 -2.60 -8.24
C ARG A 35 108.36 -3.52 -7.55
N ASP A 36 108.84 -4.40 -6.68
CA ASP A 36 108.00 -5.33 -5.92
C ASP A 36 107.00 -4.57 -5.03
N LYS A 37 107.42 -3.46 -4.40
CA LYS A 37 106.51 -2.58 -3.67
C LYS A 37 105.43 -1.98 -4.57
N GLN A 38 105.78 -1.46 -5.74
CA GLN A 38 104.80 -0.89 -6.68
C GLN A 38 103.84 -1.96 -7.22
N GLU A 39 104.32 -3.18 -7.43
CA GLU A 39 103.50 -4.31 -7.86
C GLU A 39 102.54 -4.77 -6.75
N LEU A 40 103.01 -4.87 -5.51
CA LEU A 40 102.16 -5.14 -4.34
C LEU A 40 101.12 -4.04 -4.13
N GLU A 41 101.48 -2.75 -4.25
CA GLU A 41 100.53 -1.64 -4.16
C GLU A 41 99.46 -1.72 -5.26
N ARG A 42 99.82 -2.14 -6.48
CA ARG A 42 98.85 -2.38 -7.56
C ARG A 42 97.93 -3.56 -7.26
N LEU A 43 98.47 -4.68 -6.78
CA LEU A 43 97.69 -5.86 -6.42
C LEU A 43 96.74 -5.60 -5.26
N ILE A 44 97.18 -4.84 -4.24
CA ILE A 44 96.34 -4.40 -3.13
C ILE A 44 95.16 -3.57 -3.66
N ARG A 45 95.42 -2.56 -4.50
CA ARG A 45 94.35 -1.73 -5.10
C ARG A 45 93.37 -2.55 -5.94
N LEU A 46 93.88 -3.51 -6.72
CA LEU A 46 93.00 -4.40 -7.50
C LEU A 46 92.12 -5.25 -6.57
N LYS A 47 92.68 -5.79 -5.47
CA LYS A 47 91.92 -6.55 -4.49
C LYS A 47 90.92 -5.69 -3.71
N GLU A 48 91.28 -4.46 -3.37
CA GLU A 48 90.37 -3.48 -2.77
C GLU A 48 89.20 -3.20 -3.71
N ASN A 49 89.46 -2.93 -4.99
CA ASN A 49 88.42 -2.71 -6.00
C ASN A 49 87.52 -3.94 -6.21
N GLU A 50 88.09 -5.16 -6.23
CA GLU A 50 87.32 -6.40 -6.30
C GLU A 50 86.41 -6.56 -5.08
N VAL A 51 86.94 -6.32 -3.87
CA VAL A 51 86.16 -6.40 -2.62
C VAL A 51 85.08 -5.33 -2.58
N GLU A 52 85.36 -4.11 -3.01
CA GLU A 52 84.37 -3.03 -3.13
C GLU A 52 83.27 -3.37 -4.14
N HIS A 53 83.64 -3.98 -5.27
CA HIS A 53 82.69 -4.44 -6.28
C HIS A 53 81.77 -5.54 -5.73
N TRP A 54 82.33 -6.57 -5.08
CA TRP A 54 81.56 -7.64 -4.44
C TRP A 54 80.65 -7.11 -3.32
N ARG A 55 81.13 -6.16 -2.52
CA ARG A 55 80.32 -5.51 -1.47
C ARG A 55 79.16 -4.72 -2.08
N SER A 56 79.42 -3.94 -3.13
CA SER A 56 78.38 -3.15 -3.81
C SER A 56 77.32 -4.08 -4.42
N GLN A 57 77.75 -5.15 -5.09
CA GLN A 57 76.84 -6.15 -5.66
C GLN A 57 76.01 -6.87 -4.59
N ALA A 58 76.62 -7.19 -3.44
CA ALA A 58 75.90 -7.80 -2.31
C ALA A 58 74.88 -6.84 -1.68
N ILE A 59 75.20 -5.55 -1.59
CA ILE A 59 74.28 -4.51 -1.10
C ILE A 59 73.12 -4.33 -2.08
N ASP A 60 73.38 -4.22 -3.38
CA ASP A 60 72.34 -4.10 -4.42
C ASP A 60 71.41 -5.33 -4.43
N ALA A 61 71.96 -6.54 -4.28
CA ALA A 61 71.18 -7.77 -4.16
C ALA A 61 70.32 -7.77 -2.88
N ALA A 62 70.86 -7.33 -1.74
CA ALA A 62 70.11 -7.22 -0.50
C ALA A 62 69.00 -6.14 -0.57
N GLU A 63 69.26 -5.01 -1.23
CA GLU A 63 68.28 -3.94 -1.42
C GLU A 63 67.14 -4.37 -2.34
N THR A 64 67.43 -5.04 -3.45
CA THR A 64 66.40 -5.58 -4.35
C THR A 64 65.56 -6.66 -3.64
N GLN A 65 66.17 -7.50 -2.81
CA GLN A 65 65.45 -8.46 -1.98
C GLN A 65 64.58 -7.78 -0.90
N ALA A 66 65.07 -6.71 -0.27
CA ALA A 66 64.29 -5.94 0.70
C ALA A 66 63.10 -5.21 0.04
N GLN A 67 63.28 -4.68 -1.17
CA GLN A 67 62.22 -4.01 -1.93
C GLN A 67 61.13 -5.00 -2.37
N THR A 68 61.52 -6.19 -2.85
CA THR A 68 60.56 -7.25 -3.21
C THR A 68 59.79 -7.75 -1.99
N ALA A 69 60.46 -8.00 -0.86
CA ALA A 69 59.80 -8.35 0.40
C ALA A 69 58.83 -7.25 0.88
N LYS A 70 59.21 -5.98 0.76
CA LYS A 70 58.34 -4.83 1.09
C LYS A 70 57.11 -4.76 0.18
N ALA A 71 57.27 -5.00 -1.12
CA ALA A 71 56.15 -5.04 -2.06
C ALA A 71 55.18 -6.19 -1.74
N GLN A 72 55.71 -7.37 -1.42
CA GLN A 72 54.90 -8.52 -1.00
C GLN A 72 54.12 -8.23 0.29
N LEU A 73 54.78 -7.64 1.31
CA LEU A 73 54.12 -7.25 2.55
C LEU A 73 53.01 -6.21 2.32
N GLN A 74 53.19 -5.27 1.39
CA GLN A 74 52.15 -4.31 1.04
C GLN A 74 50.94 -4.98 0.38
N ILE A 75 51.15 -5.99 -0.46
CA ILE A 75 50.06 -6.76 -1.08
C ILE A 75 49.30 -7.53 -0.01
N VAL A 76 50.00 -8.24 0.88
CA VAL A 76 49.37 -8.99 1.99
C VAL A 76 48.62 -8.05 2.93
N ALA A 77 49.17 -6.88 3.25
CA ALA A 77 48.49 -5.89 4.08
C ALA A 77 47.21 -5.33 3.42
N LYS A 78 47.20 -5.16 2.09
CA LYS A 78 45.98 -4.77 1.34
C LYS A 78 44.94 -5.89 1.36
N GLN A 79 45.35 -7.13 1.14
CA GLN A 79 44.47 -8.29 1.20
C GLN A 79 43.87 -8.48 2.60
N LEU A 80 44.66 -8.30 3.67
CA LEU A 80 44.19 -8.34 5.05
C LEU A 80 43.11 -7.29 5.30
N LYS A 81 43.35 -6.03 4.92
CA LYS A 81 42.36 -4.95 5.08
C LYS A 81 41.07 -5.21 4.28
N GLN A 82 41.18 -5.77 3.09
CA GLN A 82 40.02 -6.13 2.28
C GLN A 82 39.22 -7.28 2.93
N ALA A 83 39.90 -8.27 3.50
CA ALA A 83 39.27 -9.35 4.26
C ALA A 83 38.58 -8.83 5.54
N GLU A 84 39.24 -7.96 6.29
CA GLU A 84 38.66 -7.29 7.48
C GLU A 84 37.38 -6.52 7.11
N HIS A 85 37.41 -5.74 6.03
CA HIS A 85 36.24 -5.02 5.56
C HIS A 85 35.10 -5.97 5.14
N SER A 86 35.41 -7.07 4.44
CA SER A 86 34.40 -8.07 4.08
C SER A 86 33.76 -8.75 5.30
N LEU A 87 34.55 -9.00 6.36
CA LEU A 87 34.05 -9.56 7.62
C LEU A 87 33.16 -8.57 8.38
N GLU A 88 33.45 -7.27 8.32
CA GLU A 88 32.58 -6.23 8.88
C GLU A 88 31.22 -6.17 8.18
N ILE A 89 31.21 -6.24 6.84
CA ILE A 89 29.97 -6.29 6.04
C ILE A 89 29.14 -7.52 6.42
N LEU A 90 29.76 -8.72 6.42
CA LEU A 90 29.07 -9.95 6.82
C LEU A 90 28.52 -9.91 8.25
N ARG A 91 29.22 -9.23 9.18
CA ARG A 91 28.74 -9.03 10.55
C ARG A 91 27.54 -8.08 10.62
N LEU A 92 27.47 -7.08 9.75
CA LEU A 92 26.32 -6.18 9.66
C LEU A 92 25.12 -6.93 9.07
N GLU A 93 25.30 -7.65 7.97
CA GLU A 93 24.27 -8.49 7.35
C GLU A 93 23.72 -9.53 8.33
N LEU A 94 24.59 -10.17 9.12
CA LEU A 94 24.16 -11.15 10.13
C LEU A 94 23.37 -10.51 11.27
N LYS A 95 23.66 -9.26 11.64
CA LYS A 95 22.86 -8.50 12.62
C LYS A 95 21.49 -8.14 12.07
N GLU A 96 21.43 -7.68 10.81
CA GLU A 96 20.17 -7.38 10.12
C GLU A 96 19.29 -8.62 9.98
N ALA A 97 19.85 -9.74 9.53
CA ALA A 97 19.14 -11.02 9.47
C ALA A 97 18.62 -11.47 10.85
N HIS A 98 19.39 -11.21 11.92
CA HIS A 98 18.96 -11.53 13.28
C HIS A 98 17.83 -10.61 13.77
N THR A 99 17.80 -9.33 13.38
CA THR A 99 16.68 -8.44 13.69
C THR A 99 15.43 -8.83 12.92
N ASP A 100 15.56 -9.22 11.65
CA ASP A 100 14.44 -9.67 10.82
C ASP A 100 13.86 -11.00 11.33
N ALA A 101 14.71 -11.92 11.78
CA ALA A 101 14.29 -13.16 12.44
C ALA A 101 13.51 -12.88 13.74
N LYS A 102 13.93 -11.89 14.54
CA LYS A 102 13.19 -11.47 15.74
C LYS A 102 11.85 -10.83 15.41
N GLN A 103 11.81 -9.97 14.39
CA GLN A 103 10.56 -9.34 13.95
C GLN A 103 9.56 -10.37 13.42
N SER A 104 10.00 -11.28 12.54
CA SER A 104 9.16 -12.37 12.03
C SER A 104 8.66 -13.28 13.15
N GLN A 105 9.51 -13.63 14.13
CA GLN A 105 9.06 -14.37 15.31
C GLN A 105 8.00 -13.62 16.14
N GLY A 106 8.14 -12.29 16.28
CA GLY A 106 7.14 -11.42 16.91
C GLY A 106 5.80 -11.45 16.17
N THR A 107 5.82 -11.33 14.84
CA THR A 107 4.61 -11.41 14.01
C THR A 107 3.93 -12.78 14.10
N MET A 108 4.69 -13.89 14.09
CA MET A 108 4.13 -15.23 14.25
C MET A 108 3.46 -15.42 15.62
N ARG A 109 4.04 -14.88 16.70
CA ARG A 109 3.41 -14.94 18.03
C ARG A 109 2.11 -14.13 18.08
N SER A 110 2.08 -12.96 17.45
CA SER A 110 0.86 -12.14 17.34
C SER A 110 -0.23 -12.90 16.57
N LEU A 111 0.09 -13.44 15.39
CA LEU A 111 -0.87 -14.22 14.60
C LEU A 111 -1.37 -15.46 15.34
N HIS A 112 -0.49 -16.13 16.09
CA HIS A 112 -0.89 -17.28 16.91
C HIS A 112 -1.85 -16.87 18.03
N HIS A 113 -1.63 -15.71 18.66
CA HIS A 113 -2.54 -15.16 19.66
C HIS A 113 -3.90 -14.80 19.04
N ASP A 114 -3.91 -14.12 17.90
CA ASP A 114 -5.14 -13.74 17.19
C ASP A 114 -5.95 -14.96 16.76
N LEU A 115 -5.28 -16.00 16.25
CA LEU A 115 -5.92 -17.28 15.91
C LEU A 115 -6.52 -17.95 17.14
N LYS A 116 -5.83 -17.93 18.28
CA LYS A 116 -6.35 -18.48 19.53
C LYS A 116 -7.61 -17.75 19.99
N VAL A 117 -7.60 -16.42 19.99
CA VAL A 117 -8.77 -15.59 20.36
C VAL A 117 -9.94 -15.87 19.41
N ARG A 118 -9.69 -15.92 18.10
CA ARG A 118 -10.71 -16.27 17.10
C ARG A 118 -11.30 -17.66 17.33
N ASN A 119 -10.49 -18.63 17.72
CA ASN A 119 -10.96 -19.97 18.01
C ASN A 119 -11.87 -19.99 19.26
N GLU A 120 -11.48 -19.27 20.32
CA GLU A 120 -12.30 -19.09 21.52
C GLU A 120 -13.64 -18.38 21.20
N ASP A 121 -13.65 -17.42 20.28
CA ASP A 121 -14.88 -16.76 19.82
C ASP A 121 -15.79 -17.70 19.02
N VAL A 122 -15.22 -18.55 18.17
CA VAL A 122 -15.97 -19.60 17.44
C VAL A 122 -16.59 -20.58 18.41
N ASP A 123 -15.85 -21.03 19.43
CA ASP A 123 -16.39 -21.92 20.47
C ASP A 123 -17.55 -21.25 21.21
N ARG A 124 -17.42 -19.97 21.58
CA ARG A 124 -18.50 -19.19 22.23
C ARG A 124 -19.74 -19.05 21.33
N LEU A 125 -19.55 -18.78 20.04
CA LEU A 125 -20.66 -18.69 19.09
C LEU A 125 -21.34 -20.04 18.89
N THR A 126 -20.57 -21.13 18.87
CA THR A 126 -21.10 -22.49 18.76
C THR A 126 -21.96 -22.86 19.97
N VAL A 127 -21.52 -22.52 21.19
CA VAL A 127 -22.31 -22.71 22.41
C VAL A 127 -23.60 -21.87 22.39
N LYS A 128 -23.53 -20.62 21.92
CA LYS A 128 -24.73 -19.77 21.78
C LYS A 128 -25.71 -20.32 20.75
N LEU A 129 -25.21 -20.84 19.63
CA LEU A 129 -26.03 -21.45 18.59
C LEU A 129 -26.74 -22.69 19.15
N ALA A 130 -26.04 -23.56 19.87
CA ALA A 130 -26.61 -24.73 20.52
C ALA A 130 -27.72 -24.35 21.52
N ALA A 131 -27.52 -23.30 22.32
CA ALA A 131 -28.54 -22.79 23.23
C ALA A 131 -29.74 -22.18 22.48
N ALA A 132 -29.51 -21.48 21.37
CA ALA A 132 -30.59 -20.94 20.54
C ALA A 132 -31.43 -22.07 19.92
N THR A 133 -30.79 -23.14 19.42
CA THR A 133 -31.50 -24.30 18.87
C THR A 133 -32.35 -25.01 19.92
N THR A 134 -31.86 -25.23 21.13
CA THR A 134 -32.68 -25.86 22.19
C THR A 134 -33.87 -24.99 22.61
N THR A 135 -33.70 -23.66 22.63
CA THR A 135 -34.83 -22.75 22.89
C THR A 135 -35.85 -22.74 21.75
N ALA A 136 -35.41 -22.86 20.50
CA ALA A 136 -36.30 -22.97 19.34
C ALA A 136 -37.10 -24.28 19.39
N GLU A 137 -36.43 -25.41 19.68
CA GLU A 137 -37.07 -26.71 19.87
C GLU A 137 -38.11 -26.69 21.00
N SER A 138 -37.79 -26.07 22.13
CA SER A 138 -38.74 -25.87 23.24
C SER A 138 -39.96 -25.04 22.83
N LYS A 139 -39.77 -23.94 22.09
CA LYS A 139 -40.88 -23.13 21.57
C LYS A 139 -41.75 -23.90 20.58
N THR A 140 -41.15 -24.72 19.70
CA THR A 140 -41.92 -25.57 18.79
C THR A 140 -42.74 -26.62 19.53
N ALA A 141 -42.21 -27.20 20.61
CA ALA A 141 -42.96 -28.14 21.44
C ALA A 141 -44.16 -27.47 22.15
N LEU A 142 -43.97 -26.25 22.67
CA LEU A 142 -45.05 -25.45 23.27
C LEU A 142 -46.13 -25.08 22.25
N LEU A 143 -45.74 -24.73 21.01
CA LEU A 143 -46.69 -24.46 19.93
C LEU A 143 -47.53 -25.70 19.60
N LEU A 144 -46.89 -26.86 19.39
CA LEU A 144 -47.61 -28.12 19.16
C LEU A 144 -48.56 -28.48 20.31
N GLN A 145 -48.17 -28.22 21.56
CA GLN A 145 -49.05 -28.41 22.71
C GLN A 145 -50.24 -27.44 22.70
N SER A 146 -50.02 -26.18 22.30
CA SER A 146 -51.10 -25.19 22.17
C SER A 146 -52.08 -25.53 21.04
N GLU A 147 -51.57 -26.00 19.90
CA GLU A 147 -52.39 -26.47 18.77
C GLU A 147 -53.24 -27.67 19.18
N ALA A 148 -52.69 -28.62 19.93
CA ALA A 148 -53.45 -29.76 20.46
C ALA A 148 -54.56 -29.32 21.42
N LYS A 149 -54.31 -28.31 22.27
CA LYS A 149 -55.33 -27.74 23.17
C LYS A 149 -56.43 -27.02 22.38
N ILE A 150 -56.08 -26.25 21.35
CA ILE A 150 -57.05 -25.56 20.48
C ILE A 150 -57.91 -26.59 19.73
N ALA A 151 -57.33 -27.67 19.23
CA ALA A 151 -58.08 -28.73 18.59
C ALA A 151 -59.06 -29.42 19.56
N ALA A 152 -58.68 -29.58 20.83
CA ALA A 152 -59.56 -30.13 21.86
C ALA A 152 -60.70 -29.17 22.23
N THR A 153 -60.43 -27.88 22.39
CA THR A 153 -61.47 -26.88 22.66
C THR A 153 -62.41 -26.69 21.48
N SER A 154 -61.90 -26.76 20.25
CA SER A 154 -62.74 -26.72 19.04
C SER A 154 -63.76 -27.86 19.02
N LYS A 155 -63.33 -29.09 19.35
CA LYS A 155 -64.24 -30.25 19.46
C LYS A 155 -65.28 -30.08 20.57
N GLU A 156 -64.91 -29.44 21.67
CA GLU A 156 -65.85 -29.18 22.77
C GLU A 156 -66.86 -28.09 22.41
N ILE A 157 -66.44 -27.05 21.70
CA ILE A 157 -67.34 -26.03 21.14
C ILE A 157 -68.36 -26.69 20.20
N GLU A 158 -67.91 -27.55 19.29
CA GLU A 158 -68.83 -28.29 18.39
C GLU A 158 -69.86 -29.11 19.18
N ARG A 159 -69.46 -29.78 20.26
CA ARG A 159 -70.39 -30.52 21.14
C ARG A 159 -71.38 -29.61 21.85
N LEU A 160 -70.92 -28.47 22.37
CA LEU A 160 -71.79 -27.49 23.03
C LEU A 160 -72.78 -26.89 22.04
N GLN A 161 -72.37 -26.67 20.79
CA GLN A 161 -73.21 -26.15 19.73
C GLN A 161 -74.36 -27.11 19.39
N VAL A 162 -74.06 -28.42 19.27
CA VAL A 162 -75.10 -29.45 19.08
C VAL A 162 -76.09 -29.48 20.25
N ARG A 163 -75.61 -29.39 21.50
CA ARG A 163 -76.51 -29.34 22.67
C ARG A 163 -77.39 -28.09 22.67
N LEU A 164 -76.86 -26.95 22.23
CA LEU A 164 -77.59 -25.70 22.18
C LEU A 164 -78.68 -25.74 21.10
N ASP A 165 -78.39 -26.37 19.95
CA ASP A 165 -79.38 -26.65 18.91
C ASP A 165 -80.49 -27.61 19.40
N GLU A 166 -80.13 -28.66 20.15
CA GLU A 166 -81.10 -29.57 20.78
C GLU A 166 -81.99 -28.84 21.80
N GLN A 167 -81.40 -27.97 22.63
CA GLN A 167 -82.15 -27.14 23.58
C GLN A 167 -83.05 -26.12 22.87
N ALA A 168 -82.60 -25.51 21.78
CA ALA A 168 -83.40 -24.60 20.97
C ALA A 168 -84.61 -25.33 20.35
N GLN A 169 -84.43 -26.55 19.86
CA GLN A 169 -85.54 -27.39 19.37
C GLN A 169 -86.53 -27.75 20.48
N GLN A 170 -86.05 -28.04 21.69
CA GLN A 170 -86.90 -28.30 22.86
C GLN A 170 -87.68 -27.05 23.29
N MET A 171 -87.03 -25.88 23.31
CA MET A 171 -87.66 -24.58 23.57
C MET A 171 -88.76 -24.29 22.55
N GLN A 172 -88.51 -24.46 21.25
CA GLN A 172 -89.54 -24.28 20.21
C GLN A 172 -90.73 -25.23 20.39
N LEU A 173 -90.49 -26.47 20.81
CA LEU A 173 -91.54 -27.44 21.14
C LEU A 173 -92.35 -27.04 22.38
N LEU A 174 -91.71 -26.42 23.37
CA LEU A 174 -92.37 -25.93 24.58
C LEU A 174 -93.13 -24.63 24.30
N GLU A 175 -92.58 -23.70 23.53
CA GLU A 175 -93.24 -22.48 23.07
C GLU A 175 -94.48 -22.81 22.23
N ALA A 176 -94.41 -23.80 21.34
CA ALA A 176 -95.56 -24.28 20.57
C ALA A 176 -96.66 -24.94 21.45
N LYS A 177 -96.30 -25.44 22.64
CA LYS A 177 -97.25 -25.96 23.64
C LYS A 177 -97.83 -24.86 24.51
N LEU A 178 -97.01 -23.89 24.90
CA LEU A 178 -97.39 -22.76 25.76
C LEU A 178 -98.32 -21.78 25.04
N SER A 179 -98.07 -21.52 23.77
CA SER A 179 -98.90 -20.68 22.89
C SER A 179 -100.32 -21.24 22.64
N ARG A 180 -100.62 -22.47 23.10
CA ARG A 180 -101.95 -23.07 23.07
C ARG A 180 -102.75 -22.96 24.38
N SER A 181 -102.14 -22.54 25.51
CA SER A 181 -102.71 -22.86 26.83
C SER A 181 -102.96 -21.70 27.79
N VAL A 182 -102.77 -20.42 27.43
CA VAL A 182 -102.97 -19.36 28.44
C VAL A 182 -103.66 -18.11 27.87
N PRO A 183 -104.92 -17.81 28.27
CA PRO A 183 -105.45 -16.47 28.28
C PRO A 183 -105.04 -15.79 29.59
N VAL A 184 -104.36 -14.64 29.51
CA VAL A 184 -103.99 -13.83 30.69
C VAL A 184 -104.49 -12.41 30.48
N ASP A 185 -104.94 -11.78 31.56
CA ASP A 185 -105.39 -10.39 31.59
C ASP A 185 -104.34 -9.43 31.00
N ASP A 186 -104.76 -8.74 29.94
CA ASP A 186 -103.87 -8.10 28.96
C ASP A 186 -103.22 -6.78 29.45
N GLU A 187 -103.82 -6.04 30.39
CA GLU A 187 -103.38 -4.67 30.69
C GLU A 187 -102.18 -4.56 31.66
N GLU A 188 -102.11 -5.37 32.71
CA GLU A 188 -100.93 -5.40 33.61
C GLU A 188 -99.75 -6.12 32.98
N LEU A 189 -100.01 -7.14 32.16
CA LEU A 189 -99.01 -7.80 31.34
C LEU A 189 -98.45 -6.89 30.26
N GLN A 190 -99.28 -6.13 29.54
CA GLN A 190 -98.79 -5.16 28.55
C GLN A 190 -97.92 -4.08 29.19
N ASN A 191 -98.29 -3.59 30.37
CA ASN A 191 -97.47 -2.58 31.06
C ASN A 191 -96.15 -3.15 31.60
N ARG A 192 -96.14 -4.40 32.09
CA ARG A 192 -94.88 -5.09 32.45
C ARG A 192 -94.04 -5.40 31.22
N GLN A 193 -94.64 -5.91 30.15
CA GLN A 193 -93.98 -6.17 28.87
C GLN A 193 -93.40 -4.89 28.28
N GLN A 194 -94.12 -3.77 28.26
CA GLN A 194 -93.56 -2.50 27.76
C GLN A 194 -92.39 -1.97 28.60
N ARG A 195 -92.40 -2.17 29.92
CA ARG A 195 -91.25 -1.79 30.78
C ARG A 195 -90.07 -2.74 30.58
N GLU A 196 -90.33 -4.02 30.42
CA GLU A 196 -89.31 -5.03 30.14
C GLU A 196 -88.74 -4.84 28.73
N GLU A 197 -89.56 -4.56 27.73
CA GLU A 197 -89.19 -4.25 26.34
C GLU A 197 -88.38 -2.95 26.26
N SER A 198 -88.77 -1.89 26.97
CA SER A 198 -87.98 -0.65 27.01
C SER A 198 -86.65 -0.83 27.75
N SER A 199 -86.63 -1.59 28.85
CA SER A 199 -85.38 -1.97 29.53
C SER A 199 -84.49 -2.85 28.65
N TRP A 200 -85.10 -3.75 27.87
CA TRP A 200 -84.40 -4.63 26.94
C TRP A 200 -83.85 -3.84 25.76
N HIS A 201 -84.62 -2.91 25.18
CA HIS A 201 -84.15 -2.01 24.13
C HIS A 201 -83.03 -1.08 24.60
N GLN A 202 -83.09 -0.57 25.83
CA GLN A 202 -81.97 0.19 26.41
C GLN A 202 -80.72 -0.68 26.57
N ARG A 203 -80.86 -1.91 27.07
CA ARG A 203 -79.75 -2.86 27.19
C ARG A 203 -79.17 -3.24 25.84
N VAL A 204 -80.01 -3.50 24.84
CA VAL A 204 -79.58 -3.79 23.47
C VAL A 204 -78.88 -2.59 22.84
N SER A 205 -79.42 -1.38 22.98
CA SER A 205 -78.77 -0.16 22.48
C SER A 205 -77.41 0.09 23.15
N ALA A 206 -77.30 -0.16 24.45
CA ALA A 206 -76.03 -0.05 25.18
C ALA A 206 -75.01 -1.10 24.70
N LEU A 207 -75.45 -2.34 24.44
CA LEU A 207 -74.60 -3.40 23.88
C LEU A 207 -74.19 -3.09 22.43
N GLU A 208 -75.07 -2.51 21.61
CA GLU A 208 -74.75 -2.06 20.25
C GLU A 208 -73.72 -0.94 20.26
N HIS A 209 -73.87 0.06 21.14
CA HIS A 209 -72.86 1.10 21.32
C HIS A 209 -71.52 0.54 21.81
N ALA A 210 -71.53 -0.37 22.79
CA ALA A 210 -70.30 -1.03 23.26
C ALA A 210 -69.62 -1.84 22.14
N LEU A 211 -70.41 -2.55 21.31
CA LEU A 211 -69.90 -3.31 20.16
C LEU A 211 -69.28 -2.38 19.10
N VAL A 212 -69.89 -1.22 18.84
CA VAL A 212 -69.35 -0.21 17.91
C VAL A 212 -68.03 0.35 18.43
N VAL A 213 -67.93 0.65 19.72
CA VAL A 213 -66.69 1.13 20.36
C VAL A 213 -65.59 0.06 20.28
N GLU A 214 -65.90 -1.20 20.58
CA GLU A 214 -64.93 -2.30 20.45
C GLU A 214 -64.48 -2.53 19.00
N ARG A 215 -65.40 -2.38 18.02
CA ARG A 215 -65.05 -2.43 16.59
C ARG A 215 -64.11 -1.28 16.20
N GLN A 216 -64.30 -0.08 16.75
CA GLN A 216 -63.40 1.05 16.52
C GLN A 216 -62.04 0.83 17.19
N ASN A 217 -62.01 0.35 18.43
CA ASN A 217 -60.76 0.05 19.15
C ASN A 217 -59.93 -1.04 18.43
N THR A 218 -60.59 -2.10 17.97
CA THR A 218 -59.91 -3.16 17.20
C THR A 218 -59.42 -2.67 15.84
N ALA A 219 -60.11 -1.72 15.19
CA ALA A 219 -59.65 -1.09 13.96
C ALA A 219 -58.40 -0.23 14.20
N LEU A 220 -58.40 0.60 15.24
CA LEU A 220 -57.25 1.43 15.63
C LEU A 220 -56.03 0.57 16.00
N PHE A 221 -56.23 -0.51 16.77
CA PHE A 221 -55.16 -1.44 17.12
C PHE A 221 -54.53 -2.11 15.89
N ARG A 222 -55.36 -2.54 14.92
CA ARG A 222 -54.87 -3.09 13.65
C ARG A 222 -54.09 -2.06 12.84
N GLU A 223 -54.53 -0.80 12.82
CA GLU A 223 -53.82 0.27 12.14
C GLU A 223 -52.45 0.56 12.79
N GLN A 224 -52.40 0.60 14.12
CA GLN A 224 -51.15 0.74 14.87
C GLN A 224 -50.19 -0.44 14.60
N GLN A 225 -50.69 -1.68 14.59
CA GLN A 225 -49.88 -2.85 14.23
C GLN A 225 -49.34 -2.75 12.80
N ARG A 226 -50.15 -2.34 11.82
CA ARG A 226 -49.70 -2.14 10.43
C ARG A 226 -48.60 -1.07 10.35
N LYS A 227 -48.77 0.06 11.04
CA LYS A 227 -47.74 1.12 11.12
C LYS A 227 -46.46 0.60 11.75
N ALA A 228 -46.54 -0.15 12.84
CA ALA A 228 -45.36 -0.74 13.48
C ALA A 228 -44.62 -1.71 12.55
N VAL A 229 -45.35 -2.58 11.83
CA VAL A 229 -44.76 -3.49 10.84
C VAL A 229 -44.11 -2.72 9.69
N SER A 230 -44.75 -1.67 9.16
CA SER A 230 -44.18 -0.81 8.11
C SER A 230 -42.87 -0.17 8.56
N MET A 231 -42.84 0.39 9.77
CA MET A 231 -41.64 1.02 10.34
C MET A 231 -40.50 0.01 10.51
N GLU A 232 -40.77 -1.22 10.95
CA GLU A 232 -39.75 -2.27 11.05
C GLU A 232 -39.27 -2.74 9.67
N GLN A 233 -40.16 -2.81 8.67
CA GLN A 233 -39.77 -3.11 7.28
C GLN A 233 -38.87 -2.02 6.69
N GLU A 234 -39.17 -0.74 6.91
CA GLU A 234 -38.33 0.38 6.49
C GLU A 234 -36.96 0.37 7.17
N LYS A 235 -36.91 0.09 8.48
CA LYS A 235 -35.63 -0.09 9.21
C LYS A 235 -34.81 -1.24 8.63
N ALA A 236 -35.46 -2.37 8.31
CA ALA A 236 -34.78 -3.51 7.70
C ALA A 236 -34.27 -3.18 6.29
N ALA A 237 -35.04 -2.47 5.47
CA ALA A 237 -34.62 -2.01 4.15
C ALA A 237 -33.40 -1.08 4.24
N HIS A 238 -33.44 -0.09 5.14
CA HIS A 238 -32.32 0.82 5.37
C HIS A 238 -31.07 0.08 5.88
N ALA A 239 -31.22 -0.93 6.75
CA ALA A 239 -30.09 -1.76 7.20
C ALA A 239 -29.49 -2.59 6.04
N ILE A 240 -30.31 -3.08 5.11
CA ILE A 240 -29.85 -3.80 3.91
C ILE A 240 -29.11 -2.84 2.96
N GLU A 241 -29.64 -1.65 2.72
CA GLU A 241 -28.97 -0.63 1.89
C GLU A 241 -27.61 -0.23 2.48
N GLN A 242 -27.53 -0.02 3.80
CA GLN A 242 -26.26 0.24 4.48
C GLN A 242 -25.28 -0.93 4.34
N ALA A 243 -25.75 -2.17 4.49
CA ALA A 243 -24.90 -3.35 4.31
C ALA A 243 -24.39 -3.48 2.86
N GLN A 244 -25.23 -3.15 1.87
CA GLN A 244 -24.85 -3.14 0.45
C GLN A 244 -23.84 -2.02 0.14
N ALA A 245 -24.00 -0.83 0.72
CA ALA A 245 -23.03 0.26 0.58
C ALA A 245 -21.66 -0.13 1.13
N VAL A 246 -21.60 -0.70 2.34
CA VAL A 246 -20.36 -1.22 2.93
C VAL A 246 -19.76 -2.35 2.09
N ALA A 247 -20.58 -3.24 1.54
CA ALA A 247 -20.10 -4.30 0.66
C ALA A 247 -19.48 -3.74 -0.64
N ALA A 248 -20.08 -2.69 -1.22
CA ALA A 248 -19.53 -2.00 -2.38
C ALA A 248 -18.20 -1.29 -2.05
N GLU A 249 -18.11 -0.61 -0.90
CA GLU A 249 -16.86 -0.03 -0.41
C GLU A 249 -15.77 -1.09 -0.23
N LEU A 250 -16.08 -2.25 0.35
CA LEU A 250 -15.14 -3.35 0.50
C LEU A 250 -14.72 -3.93 -0.87
N ALA A 251 -15.64 -4.03 -1.83
CA ALA A 251 -15.33 -4.50 -3.18
C ALA A 251 -14.36 -3.53 -3.89
N THR A 252 -14.60 -2.21 -3.79
CA THR A 252 -13.70 -1.20 -4.34
C THR A 252 -12.33 -1.21 -3.63
N ALA A 253 -12.29 -1.36 -2.31
CA ALA A 253 -11.04 -1.49 -1.56
C ALA A 253 -10.23 -2.73 -2.00
N ASN A 254 -10.91 -3.86 -2.23
CA ASN A 254 -10.27 -5.07 -2.75
C ASN A 254 -9.70 -4.87 -4.16
N LEU A 255 -10.41 -4.17 -5.05
CA LEU A 255 -9.90 -3.81 -6.37
C LEU A 255 -8.65 -2.92 -6.27
N CYS A 256 -8.66 -1.90 -5.40
CA CYS A 256 -7.49 -1.04 -5.15
C CYS A 256 -6.29 -1.84 -4.61
N LEU A 257 -6.51 -2.81 -3.72
CA LEU A 257 -5.45 -3.68 -3.20
C LEU A 257 -4.89 -4.60 -4.29
N LEU A 258 -5.75 -5.14 -5.17
CA LEU A 258 -5.33 -5.95 -6.30
C LEU A 258 -4.52 -5.13 -7.31
N GLU A 259 -4.95 -3.92 -7.64
CA GLU A 259 -4.22 -3.03 -8.53
C GLU A 259 -2.87 -2.63 -7.93
N ARG A 260 -2.80 -2.32 -6.63
CA ARG A 260 -1.54 -2.04 -5.95
C ARG A 260 -0.61 -3.25 -5.90
N LYS A 261 -1.16 -4.45 -5.75
CA LYS A 261 -0.38 -5.69 -5.87
C LYS A 261 0.17 -5.84 -7.29
N HIS A 262 -0.64 -5.59 -8.31
CA HIS A 262 -0.21 -5.63 -9.71
C HIS A 262 0.89 -4.61 -10.02
N GLN A 263 0.76 -3.38 -9.51
CA GLN A 263 1.80 -2.34 -9.63
C GLN A 263 3.11 -2.78 -8.97
N ARG A 264 3.08 -3.36 -7.76
CA ARG A 264 4.29 -3.90 -7.12
C ARG A 264 4.92 -5.03 -7.93
N GLU A 265 4.12 -5.91 -8.52
CA GLU A 265 4.62 -6.98 -9.40
C GLU A 265 5.26 -6.42 -10.67
N GLN A 266 4.69 -5.36 -11.27
CA GLN A 266 5.29 -4.67 -12.41
C GLN A 266 6.59 -3.95 -12.03
N GLU A 267 6.62 -3.25 -10.90
CA GLU A 267 7.82 -2.60 -10.37
C GLU A 267 8.91 -3.64 -10.10
N GLN A 268 8.56 -4.76 -9.45
CA GLN A 268 9.50 -5.85 -9.19
C GLN A 268 10.07 -6.42 -10.49
N LYS A 269 9.23 -6.69 -11.51
CA LYS A 269 9.71 -7.13 -12.83
C LYS A 269 10.65 -6.10 -13.48
N ALA A 270 10.30 -4.81 -13.42
CA ALA A 270 11.16 -3.75 -13.94
C ALA A 270 12.50 -3.65 -13.19
N PHE A 271 12.52 -3.92 -11.88
CA PHE A 271 13.76 -4.04 -11.11
C PHE A 271 14.57 -5.27 -11.50
N GLU A 272 13.94 -6.43 -11.67
CA GLU A 272 14.59 -7.67 -12.13
C GLU A 272 15.19 -7.50 -13.54
N ASP A 273 14.50 -6.85 -14.45
CA ASP A 273 14.99 -6.57 -15.80
C ASP A 273 16.18 -5.60 -15.79
N LYS A 274 16.15 -4.56 -14.94
CA LYS A 274 17.31 -3.68 -14.73
C LYS A 274 18.49 -4.43 -14.13
N LEU A 275 18.27 -5.33 -13.18
CA LEU A 275 19.32 -6.17 -12.61
C LEU A 275 19.94 -7.10 -13.66
N LYS A 276 19.12 -7.69 -14.53
CA LYS A 276 19.61 -8.46 -15.69
C LYS A 276 20.43 -7.59 -16.62
N GLU A 277 19.95 -6.39 -16.97
CA GLU A 277 20.70 -5.45 -17.82
C GLU A 277 22.06 -5.07 -17.20
N TYR A 278 22.11 -4.78 -15.89
CA TYR A 278 23.38 -4.52 -15.21
C TYR A 278 24.30 -5.74 -15.21
N THR A 279 23.75 -6.94 -15.03
CA THR A 279 24.50 -8.19 -15.08
C THR A 279 25.08 -8.42 -16.48
N ASP A 280 24.29 -8.20 -17.53
CA ASP A 280 24.72 -8.30 -18.93
C ASP A 280 25.78 -7.26 -19.29
N ARG A 281 25.67 -6.04 -18.76
CA ARG A 281 26.71 -5.02 -18.90
C ARG A 281 28.01 -5.44 -18.20
N VAL A 282 27.92 -6.02 -17.00
CA VAL A 282 29.10 -6.52 -16.26
C VAL A 282 29.76 -7.68 -17.01
N THR A 283 28.99 -8.64 -17.56
CA THR A 283 29.56 -9.74 -18.35
C THR A 283 30.19 -9.25 -19.65
N THR A 284 29.57 -8.28 -20.32
CA THR A 284 30.15 -7.63 -21.51
C THR A 284 31.47 -6.93 -21.16
N LEU A 285 31.50 -6.15 -20.07
CA LEU A 285 32.73 -5.51 -19.59
C LEU A 285 33.80 -6.51 -19.16
N ALA A 286 33.42 -7.63 -18.54
CA ALA A 286 34.35 -8.70 -18.18
C ALA A 286 34.95 -9.35 -19.44
N SER A 287 34.14 -9.65 -20.44
CA SER A 287 34.64 -10.18 -21.72
C SER A 287 35.56 -9.19 -22.45
N GLY A 288 35.25 -7.90 -22.37
CA GLY A 288 36.09 -6.82 -22.87
C GLY A 288 37.44 -6.76 -22.13
N LYS A 289 37.41 -6.87 -20.79
CA LYS A 289 38.62 -6.96 -19.97
C LYS A 289 39.48 -8.16 -20.37
N ASP A 290 38.89 -9.35 -20.51
CA ASP A 290 39.61 -10.56 -20.91
C ASP A 290 40.23 -10.44 -22.30
N SER A 291 39.55 -9.73 -23.23
CA SER A 291 40.10 -9.45 -24.56
C SER A 291 41.32 -8.52 -24.50
N LEU A 292 41.24 -7.46 -23.69
CA LEU A 292 42.35 -6.53 -23.48
C LEU A 292 43.53 -7.20 -22.75
N GLU A 293 43.26 -8.09 -21.79
CA GLU A 293 44.31 -8.86 -21.13
C GLU A 293 45.04 -9.80 -22.11
N ARG A 294 44.31 -10.42 -23.05
CA ARG A 294 44.91 -11.21 -24.14
C ARG A 294 45.75 -10.35 -25.08
N GLU A 295 45.28 -9.18 -25.47
CA GLU A 295 46.05 -8.23 -26.29
C GLU A 295 47.31 -7.74 -25.57
N LEU A 296 47.23 -7.41 -24.28
CA LEU A 296 48.38 -7.03 -23.47
C LEU A 296 49.39 -8.17 -23.34
N ALA A 297 48.94 -9.42 -23.17
CA ALA A 297 49.83 -10.58 -23.15
C ALA A 297 50.53 -10.77 -24.51
N ALA A 298 49.81 -10.63 -25.61
CA ALA A 298 50.39 -10.69 -26.96
C ALA A 298 51.43 -9.59 -27.20
N LEU A 299 51.15 -8.35 -26.79
CA LEU A 299 52.08 -7.22 -26.88
C LEU A 299 53.33 -7.43 -26.01
N ARG A 300 53.17 -7.97 -24.80
CA ARG A 300 54.31 -8.34 -23.95
C ARG A 300 55.19 -9.39 -24.61
N HIS A 301 54.58 -10.42 -25.20
CA HIS A 301 55.32 -11.45 -25.92
C HIS A 301 56.06 -10.89 -27.14
N GLN A 302 55.43 -10.01 -27.92
CA GLN A 302 56.08 -9.32 -29.05
C GLN A 302 57.24 -8.45 -28.57
N TYR A 303 57.09 -7.75 -27.45
CA TYR A 303 58.15 -6.95 -26.85
C TYR A 303 59.34 -7.82 -26.40
N GLU A 304 59.08 -8.94 -25.73
CA GLU A 304 60.12 -9.90 -25.32
C GLU A 304 60.86 -10.48 -26.53
N GLN A 305 60.14 -10.85 -27.59
CA GLN A 305 60.75 -11.32 -28.84
C GLN A 305 61.64 -10.24 -29.45
N LEU A 306 61.16 -9.00 -29.56
CA LEU A 306 61.95 -7.88 -30.07
C LEU A 306 63.19 -7.63 -29.24
N GLN A 307 63.08 -7.70 -27.91
CA GLN A 307 64.21 -7.56 -27.01
C GLN A 307 65.26 -8.67 -27.26
N GLN A 308 64.84 -9.93 -27.35
CA GLN A 308 65.75 -11.05 -27.66
C GLN A 308 66.41 -10.88 -29.03
N THR A 309 65.68 -10.45 -30.06
CA THR A 309 66.30 -10.18 -31.38
C THR A 309 67.28 -9.02 -31.34
N CYS A 310 67.04 -8.00 -30.52
CA CYS A 310 68.00 -6.91 -30.31
C CYS A 310 69.27 -7.41 -29.62
N GLU A 311 69.13 -8.20 -28.55
CA GLU A 311 70.24 -8.83 -27.85
C GLU A 311 71.06 -9.70 -28.82
N GLN A 312 70.43 -10.59 -29.58
CA GLN A 312 71.09 -11.41 -30.61
C GLN A 312 71.80 -10.56 -31.67
N ASN A 313 71.15 -9.50 -32.19
CA ASN A 313 71.77 -8.60 -33.15
C ASN A 313 73.00 -7.88 -32.57
N THR A 314 72.99 -7.52 -31.27
CA THR A 314 74.16 -6.92 -30.61
C THR A 314 75.28 -7.93 -30.41
N GLU A 315 74.96 -9.18 -30.07
CA GLU A 315 75.92 -10.28 -29.95
C GLU A 315 76.55 -10.58 -31.31
N GLU A 316 75.75 -10.75 -32.36
CA GLU A 316 76.22 -10.93 -33.74
C GLU A 316 77.08 -9.75 -34.20
N ALA A 317 76.69 -8.51 -33.91
CA ALA A 317 77.49 -7.33 -34.23
C ALA A 317 78.83 -7.35 -33.48
N SER A 318 78.87 -7.82 -32.23
CA SER A 318 80.09 -7.96 -31.45
C SER A 318 81.01 -9.05 -32.02
N ILE A 319 80.46 -10.18 -32.47
CA ILE A 319 81.19 -11.28 -33.10
C ILE A 319 81.76 -10.81 -34.45
N ARG A 320 80.95 -10.18 -35.30
CA ARG A 320 81.40 -9.60 -36.58
C ARG A 320 82.48 -8.55 -36.35
N LYS A 321 82.36 -7.72 -35.32
CA LYS A 321 83.41 -6.74 -34.96
C LYS A 321 84.73 -7.43 -34.59
N LYS A 322 84.70 -8.53 -33.83
CA LYS A 322 85.90 -9.32 -33.49
C LYS A 322 86.52 -9.95 -34.72
N SER A 323 85.72 -10.61 -35.56
CA SER A 323 86.18 -11.19 -36.83
C SER A 323 86.80 -10.13 -37.75
N LEU A 324 86.18 -8.95 -37.88
CA LEU A 324 86.75 -7.83 -38.64
C LEU A 324 88.05 -7.29 -38.00
N GLN A 325 88.18 -7.31 -36.68
CA GLN A 325 89.42 -6.95 -36.01
C GLN A 325 90.53 -7.96 -36.29
N GLU A 326 90.21 -9.26 -36.30
CA GLU A 326 91.12 -10.33 -36.67
C GLU A 326 91.54 -10.21 -38.14
N GLU A 327 90.59 -10.01 -39.06
CA GLU A 327 90.88 -9.73 -40.47
C GLU A 327 91.76 -8.49 -40.63
N LEU A 328 91.49 -7.40 -39.88
CA LEU A 328 92.34 -6.21 -39.89
C LEU A 328 93.76 -6.49 -39.36
N THR A 329 93.92 -7.38 -38.39
CA THR A 329 95.27 -7.79 -37.94
C THR A 329 96.00 -8.60 -39.00
N VAL A 330 95.31 -9.54 -39.65
CA VAL A 330 95.86 -10.32 -40.76
C VAL A 330 96.23 -9.40 -41.92
N VAL A 331 95.35 -8.49 -42.33
CA VAL A 331 95.64 -7.53 -43.40
C VAL A 331 96.79 -6.60 -43.00
N LYS A 332 96.93 -6.22 -41.73
CA LYS A 332 98.10 -5.44 -41.26
C LYS A 332 99.39 -6.25 -41.30
N GLU A 333 99.34 -7.54 -41.01
CA GLU A 333 100.48 -8.46 -41.15
C GLU A 333 100.83 -8.68 -42.61
N GLU A 334 99.84 -8.90 -43.48
CA GLU A 334 100.03 -8.96 -44.94
C GLU A 334 100.59 -7.64 -45.47
N LEU A 335 100.14 -6.48 -44.98
CA LEU A 335 100.70 -5.17 -45.34
C LEU A 335 102.16 -5.07 -44.90
N LYS A 336 102.50 -5.52 -43.69
CA LYS A 336 103.90 -5.59 -43.22
C LYS A 336 104.74 -6.48 -44.12
N ASN A 337 104.25 -7.68 -44.44
CA ASN A 337 104.91 -8.62 -45.33
C ASN A 337 105.07 -8.04 -46.75
N LEU A 338 104.05 -7.34 -47.27
CA LEU A 338 104.10 -6.65 -48.55
C LEU A 338 105.04 -5.44 -48.52
N THR A 339 105.14 -4.71 -47.41
CA THR A 339 106.16 -3.66 -47.25
C THR A 339 107.57 -4.24 -47.17
N GLU A 340 107.77 -5.37 -46.51
CA GLU A 340 109.05 -6.08 -46.53
C GLU A 340 109.39 -6.60 -47.93
N ILE A 341 108.42 -7.18 -48.64
CA ILE A 341 108.57 -7.59 -50.04
C ILE A 341 108.87 -6.37 -50.92
N ARG A 342 108.18 -5.24 -50.71
CA ARG A 342 108.45 -3.99 -51.43
C ARG A 342 109.85 -3.49 -51.14
N GLU A 343 110.32 -3.47 -49.90
CA GLU A 343 111.68 -3.07 -49.56
C GLU A 343 112.74 -4.03 -50.14
N ASN A 344 112.43 -5.33 -50.19
CA ASN A 344 113.24 -6.34 -50.87
C ASN A 344 113.25 -6.13 -52.39
N LEU A 345 112.10 -5.78 -52.98
CA LEU A 345 111.96 -5.44 -54.40
C LEU A 345 112.58 -4.09 -54.73
N ASP A 346 112.56 -3.11 -53.84
CA ASP A 346 113.21 -1.81 -53.97
C ASP A 346 114.74 -2.00 -53.85
N ARG A 347 115.21 -2.91 -52.99
CA ARG A 347 116.60 -3.41 -53.01
C ARG A 347 116.94 -4.14 -54.31
N ALA A 348 116.04 -5.00 -54.80
CA ALA A 348 116.23 -5.72 -56.07
C ALA A 348 116.14 -4.78 -57.30
N LEU A 349 115.34 -3.72 -57.23
CA LEU A 349 115.23 -2.65 -58.24
C LEU A 349 116.45 -1.74 -58.19
N ALA A 350 116.99 -1.42 -57.02
CA ALA A 350 118.29 -0.76 -56.90
C ALA A 350 119.41 -1.62 -57.53
N HIS A 351 119.33 -2.96 -57.41
CA HIS A 351 120.21 -3.88 -58.11
C HIS A 351 119.91 -4.02 -59.61
N ALA A 352 118.65 -3.96 -60.04
CA ALA A 352 118.24 -4.07 -61.45
C ALA A 352 118.44 -2.76 -62.24
N LEU A 353 118.43 -1.60 -61.57
CA LEU A 353 118.76 -0.28 -62.16
C LEU A 353 120.28 -0.08 -62.33
N ALA A 354 121.11 -1.02 -61.85
CA ALA A 354 122.56 -1.09 -62.10
C ALA A 354 122.94 -1.98 -63.32
N SER A 355 121.97 -2.46 -64.12
CA SER A 355 122.25 -3.23 -65.34
C SER A 355 121.25 -2.91 -66.46
N PRO A 356 121.68 -2.65 -67.72
CA PRO A 356 120.84 -1.99 -68.70
C PRO A 356 120.03 -2.96 -69.58
N ARG A 357 118.84 -2.46 -69.94
CA ARG A 357 117.97 -2.77 -71.10
C ARG A 357 117.08 -4.02 -71.05
N GLY A 358 115.80 -3.78 -71.37
CA GLY A 358 114.93 -4.77 -72.02
C GLY A 358 113.45 -4.39 -71.99
N LYS A 359 112.95 -3.75 -73.06
CA LYS A 359 111.51 -3.51 -73.30
C LYS A 359 110.79 -4.85 -73.51
N SER A 360 109.55 -4.98 -73.02
CA SER A 360 108.35 -5.41 -73.78
C SER A 360 107.24 -6.07 -72.91
N VAL A 361 106.00 -5.96 -73.40
CA VAL A 361 104.79 -6.80 -73.11
C VAL A 361 103.83 -6.45 -71.94
N LYS A 362 104.08 -5.46 -71.06
CA LYS A 362 103.16 -5.16 -69.92
C LYS A 362 101.83 -4.40 -70.22
N HIS A 363 101.50 -4.11 -71.48
CA HIS A 363 100.32 -3.29 -71.82
C HIS A 363 99.04 -4.09 -72.18
N GLN A 364 99.09 -5.43 -72.20
CA GLN A 364 97.93 -6.24 -72.62
C GLN A 364 97.17 -6.89 -71.45
N THR A 365 97.83 -7.13 -70.30
CA THR A 365 97.20 -7.68 -69.07
C THR A 365 96.45 -6.62 -68.26
N SER A 366 96.95 -5.38 -68.25
CA SER A 366 96.30 -4.23 -67.59
C SER A 366 94.96 -3.85 -68.25
N LEU A 367 94.79 -4.13 -69.55
CA LEU A 367 93.51 -3.95 -70.25
C LEU A 367 92.49 -5.05 -69.96
N SER A 368 92.91 -6.27 -69.61
CA SER A 368 91.98 -7.33 -69.18
C SER A 368 91.51 -7.13 -67.73
N GLU A 369 92.38 -6.67 -66.84
CA GLU A 369 92.04 -6.36 -65.45
C GLU A 369 90.98 -5.24 -65.38
N LEU A 370 91.17 -4.15 -66.12
CA LEU A 370 90.19 -3.05 -66.22
C LEU A 370 88.82 -3.51 -66.78
N ARG A 371 88.79 -4.51 -67.67
CA ARG A 371 87.52 -5.06 -68.20
C ARG A 371 86.77 -5.90 -67.15
N THR A 372 87.48 -6.62 -66.28
CA THR A 372 86.85 -7.37 -65.19
C THR A 372 86.30 -6.46 -64.09
N GLU A 373 87.00 -5.37 -63.78
CA GLU A 373 86.53 -4.35 -62.83
C GLU A 373 85.29 -3.60 -63.35
N LEU A 374 85.26 -3.27 -64.64
CA LEU A 374 84.07 -2.73 -65.31
C LEU A 374 82.87 -3.68 -65.22
N HIS A 375 83.10 -5.00 -65.34
CA HIS A 375 82.02 -5.98 -65.24
C HIS A 375 81.46 -6.11 -63.81
N LYS A 376 82.34 -6.06 -62.79
CA LYS A 376 81.92 -6.00 -61.37
C LYS A 376 81.14 -4.73 -61.05
N ALA A 377 81.54 -3.58 -61.61
CA ALA A 377 80.81 -2.33 -61.42
C ALA A 377 79.40 -2.39 -62.05
N LYS A 378 79.25 -3.00 -63.24
CA LYS A 378 77.94 -3.20 -63.88
C LYS A 378 77.02 -4.11 -63.06
N GLN A 379 77.53 -5.20 -62.49
CA GLN A 379 76.75 -6.08 -61.61
C GLN A 379 76.33 -5.38 -60.31
N LYS A 380 77.15 -4.46 -59.79
CA LYS A 380 76.80 -3.69 -58.59
C LYS A 380 75.68 -2.66 -58.87
N ILE A 381 75.66 -2.08 -60.07
CA ILE A 381 74.59 -1.17 -60.51
C ILE A 381 73.27 -1.93 -60.61
N THR A 382 73.23 -3.12 -61.23
CA THR A 382 71.99 -3.90 -61.35
C THR A 382 71.42 -4.31 -59.99
N VAL A 383 72.27 -4.67 -59.02
CA VAL A 383 71.82 -4.99 -57.64
C VAL A 383 71.23 -3.76 -56.94
N LEU A 384 71.82 -2.57 -57.12
CA LEU A 384 71.29 -1.34 -56.55
C LEU A 384 69.97 -0.91 -57.20
N GLU A 385 69.82 -1.11 -58.52
CA GLU A 385 68.57 -0.86 -59.25
C GLU A 385 67.44 -1.80 -58.76
N GLU A 386 67.74 -3.07 -58.53
CA GLU A 386 66.79 -4.02 -57.94
C GLU A 386 66.38 -3.63 -56.51
N GLN A 387 67.33 -3.19 -55.67
CA GLN A 387 67.01 -2.72 -54.32
C GLN A 387 66.15 -1.47 -54.32
N LEU A 388 66.41 -0.54 -55.26
CA LEU A 388 65.60 0.67 -55.42
C LEU A 388 64.17 0.32 -55.87
N SER A 389 64.02 -0.61 -56.82
CA SER A 389 62.70 -1.08 -57.27
C SER A 389 61.88 -1.71 -56.13
N ARG A 390 62.49 -2.56 -55.29
CA ARG A 390 61.82 -3.17 -54.13
C ARG A 390 61.41 -2.12 -53.08
N SER A 391 62.27 -1.15 -52.80
CA SER A 391 61.94 -0.07 -51.84
C SER A 391 60.82 0.85 -52.34
N SER A 392 60.74 1.08 -53.65
CA SER A 392 59.65 1.86 -54.25
C SER A 392 58.31 1.12 -54.17
N SER A 393 58.31 -0.20 -54.42
CA SER A 393 57.12 -1.05 -54.33
C SER A 393 56.54 -1.16 -52.92
N ILE A 394 57.39 -1.17 -51.89
CA ILE A 394 56.93 -1.22 -50.49
C ILE A 394 56.23 0.09 -50.13
N ARG A 395 56.81 1.25 -50.47
CA ARG A 395 56.19 2.55 -50.20
C ARG A 395 54.86 2.73 -50.94
N THR A 396 54.75 2.28 -52.19
CA THR A 396 53.47 2.37 -52.91
C THR A 396 52.39 1.51 -52.26
N SER A 397 52.72 0.29 -51.82
CA SER A 397 51.77 -0.58 -51.12
C SER A 397 51.31 -0.03 -49.76
N GLU A 398 52.18 0.65 -49.01
CA GLU A 398 51.83 1.31 -47.76
C GLU A 398 50.92 2.52 -47.96
N ILE A 399 51.16 3.30 -49.02
CA ILE A 399 50.33 4.45 -49.39
C ILE A 399 48.94 3.98 -49.83
N GLU A 400 48.86 2.93 -50.65
CA GLU A 400 47.58 2.30 -51.05
C GLU A 400 46.81 1.73 -49.86
N GLY A 401 47.51 1.07 -48.91
CA GLY A 401 46.91 0.57 -47.67
C GLY A 401 46.32 1.69 -46.81
N LYS A 402 47.01 2.83 -46.68
CA LYS A 402 46.51 4.00 -45.94
C LYS A 402 45.31 4.66 -46.64
N LEU A 403 45.31 4.75 -47.97
CA LEU A 403 44.18 5.25 -48.75
C LEU A 403 42.93 4.36 -48.62
N ALA A 404 43.11 3.04 -48.60
CA ALA A 404 42.01 2.10 -48.38
C ALA A 404 41.40 2.24 -46.97
N GLN A 405 42.23 2.45 -45.94
CA GLN A 405 41.77 2.69 -44.57
C GLN A 405 40.99 4.01 -44.43
N LEU A 406 41.45 5.09 -45.07
CA LEU A 406 40.71 6.36 -45.10
C LEU A 406 39.36 6.23 -45.80
N SER A 407 39.32 5.55 -46.95
CA SER A 407 38.07 5.26 -47.66
C SER A 407 37.08 4.43 -46.82
N ALA A 408 37.56 3.46 -46.05
CA ALA A 408 36.71 2.66 -45.15
C ALA A 408 36.16 3.51 -43.99
N ARG A 409 36.97 4.42 -43.45
CA ARG A 409 36.56 5.34 -42.38
C ARG A 409 35.51 6.34 -42.85
N GLU A 410 35.66 6.90 -44.05
CA GLU A 410 34.67 7.81 -44.64
C GLU A 410 33.30 7.16 -44.85
N ARG A 411 33.27 5.88 -45.29
CA ARG A 411 32.01 5.13 -45.42
C ARG A 411 31.29 4.95 -44.09
N ARG A 412 32.03 4.62 -43.02
CA ARG A 412 31.45 4.47 -41.67
C ARG A 412 30.86 5.79 -41.18
N VAL A 413 31.57 6.90 -41.35
CA VAL A 413 31.07 8.25 -40.99
C VAL A 413 29.81 8.61 -41.80
N ALA A 414 29.76 8.27 -43.09
CA ALA A 414 28.59 8.51 -43.93
C ALA A 414 27.36 7.65 -43.50
N GLU A 415 27.58 6.42 -43.07
CA GLU A 415 26.54 5.54 -42.54
C GLU A 415 26.00 6.02 -41.19
N GLU A 416 26.87 6.47 -40.29
CA GLU A 416 26.50 7.08 -39.00
C GLU A 416 25.66 8.34 -39.21
N GLN A 417 26.04 9.21 -40.16
CA GLN A 417 25.26 10.40 -40.50
C GLN A 417 23.89 10.06 -41.09
N ARG A 418 23.77 8.97 -41.87
CA ARG A 418 22.47 8.49 -42.36
C ARG A 418 21.62 7.93 -41.22
N GLY A 419 22.23 7.23 -40.25
CA GLY A 419 21.56 6.76 -39.04
C GLY A 419 20.98 7.91 -38.21
N LEU A 420 21.79 8.94 -37.96
CA LEU A 420 21.37 10.14 -37.21
C LEU A 420 20.22 10.89 -37.92
N LYS A 421 20.26 11.02 -39.25
CA LYS A 421 19.15 11.63 -40.01
C LYS A 421 17.84 10.84 -39.88
N LYS A 422 17.90 9.51 -39.88
CA LYS A 422 16.71 8.66 -39.68
C LYS A 422 16.15 8.81 -38.26
N GLN A 423 17.01 8.87 -37.25
CA GLN A 423 16.59 9.09 -35.86
C GLN A 423 15.96 10.48 -35.68
N GLN A 424 16.50 11.52 -36.33
CA GLN A 424 15.91 12.85 -36.31
C GLN A 424 14.52 12.87 -36.98
N ALA A 425 14.36 12.19 -38.12
CA ALA A 425 13.07 12.07 -38.79
C ALA A 425 12.03 11.33 -37.92
N HIS A 426 12.44 10.25 -37.25
CA HIS A 426 11.57 9.52 -36.32
C HIS A 426 11.15 10.39 -35.13
N ALA A 427 12.11 11.08 -34.50
CA ALA A 427 11.83 12.00 -33.39
C ALA A 427 10.90 13.17 -33.81
N THR A 428 11.01 13.65 -35.06
CA THR A 428 10.10 14.68 -35.57
C THR A 428 8.69 14.14 -35.83
N ALA A 429 8.56 12.89 -36.30
CA ALA A 429 7.26 12.25 -36.49
C ALA A 429 6.54 11.98 -35.16
N GLU A 430 7.27 11.49 -34.15
CA GLU A 430 6.74 11.31 -32.79
C GLU A 430 6.27 12.64 -32.17
N ARG A 431 7.03 13.73 -32.36
CA ARG A 431 6.62 15.06 -31.89
C ARG A 431 5.32 15.53 -32.53
N LEU A 432 5.17 15.36 -33.84
CA LEU A 432 3.94 15.71 -34.55
C LEU A 432 2.75 14.86 -34.10
N GLN A 433 2.98 13.58 -33.77
CA GLN A 433 1.95 12.71 -33.23
C GLN A 433 1.51 13.16 -31.83
N ILE A 434 2.45 13.48 -30.95
CA ILE A 434 2.16 14.02 -29.61
C ILE A 434 1.43 15.36 -29.71
N GLU A 435 1.77 16.22 -30.67
CA GLU A 435 1.05 17.49 -30.90
C GLU A 435 -0.40 17.27 -31.34
N LYS A 436 -0.67 16.27 -32.20
CA LYS A 436 -2.04 15.89 -32.58
C LYS A 436 -2.82 15.36 -31.39
N GLU A 437 -2.25 14.43 -30.62
CA GLU A 437 -2.89 13.87 -29.42
C GLU A 437 -3.18 14.98 -28.39
N ARG A 438 -2.29 15.97 -28.24
CA ARG A 438 -2.53 17.13 -27.38
C ARG A 438 -3.66 18.02 -27.88
N ALA A 439 -3.78 18.23 -29.19
CA ALA A 439 -4.89 18.99 -29.77
C ALA A 439 -6.24 18.27 -29.56
N GLU A 440 -6.27 16.95 -29.74
CA GLU A 440 -7.46 16.11 -29.49
C GLU A 440 -7.87 16.13 -28.01
N LEU A 441 -6.91 15.99 -27.09
CA LEU A 441 -7.15 16.12 -25.66
C LEU A 441 -7.61 17.54 -25.28
N GLY A 442 -7.13 18.57 -25.96
CA GLY A 442 -7.60 19.95 -25.80
C GLY A 442 -9.08 20.09 -26.17
N GLN A 443 -9.48 19.57 -27.33
CA GLN A 443 -10.88 19.58 -27.78
C GLN A 443 -11.79 18.77 -26.85
N GLN A 444 -11.33 17.62 -26.34
CA GLN A 444 -12.08 16.84 -25.36
C GLN A 444 -12.27 17.60 -24.03
N ARG A 445 -11.26 18.35 -23.59
CA ARG A 445 -11.37 19.19 -22.39
C ARG A 445 -12.39 20.32 -22.56
N GLU A 446 -12.34 21.02 -23.68
CA GLU A 446 -13.31 22.09 -23.97
C GLU A 446 -14.74 21.56 -24.04
N ALA A 447 -14.95 20.37 -24.62
CA ALA A 447 -16.25 19.71 -24.65
C ALA A 447 -16.75 19.36 -23.22
N VAL A 448 -15.89 18.79 -22.37
CA VAL A 448 -16.25 18.46 -20.98
C VAL A 448 -16.52 19.72 -20.15
N GLU A 449 -15.71 20.77 -20.31
CA GLU A 449 -15.93 22.04 -19.61
C GLU A 449 -17.24 22.72 -20.04
N SER A 450 -17.61 22.63 -21.33
CA SER A 450 -18.90 23.15 -21.81
C SER A 450 -20.09 22.38 -21.22
N LYS A 451 -19.99 21.05 -21.11
CA LYS A 451 -21.00 20.21 -20.45
C LYS A 451 -21.14 20.53 -18.97
N GLN A 452 -20.02 20.61 -18.24
CA GLN A 452 -20.01 20.94 -16.81
C GLN A 452 -20.63 22.31 -16.51
N LYS A 453 -20.46 23.30 -17.41
CA LYS A 453 -21.12 24.61 -17.28
C LYS A 453 -22.63 24.47 -17.43
N GLY A 454 -23.12 23.70 -18.40
CA GLY A 454 -24.54 23.41 -18.57
C GLY A 454 -25.15 22.69 -17.37
N ASP A 455 -24.45 21.69 -16.82
CA ASP A 455 -24.88 20.95 -15.62
C ASP A 455 -24.94 21.87 -14.39
N HIS A 456 -23.97 22.78 -14.26
CA HIS A 456 -23.94 23.75 -13.18
C HIS A 456 -25.09 24.76 -13.27
N GLU A 457 -25.40 25.24 -14.48
CA GLU A 457 -26.55 26.11 -14.74
C GLU A 457 -27.89 25.41 -14.41
N LEU A 458 -28.03 24.12 -14.75
CA LEU A 458 -29.20 23.31 -14.41
C LEU A 458 -29.35 23.18 -12.88
N LEU A 459 -28.28 22.83 -12.16
CA LEU A 459 -28.30 22.73 -10.70
C LEU A 459 -28.65 24.08 -10.05
N GLN A 460 -28.13 25.18 -10.58
CA GLN A 460 -28.45 26.52 -10.10
C GLN A 460 -29.94 26.83 -10.27
N GLN A 461 -30.55 26.46 -11.40
CA GLN A 461 -31.99 26.61 -11.64
C GLN A 461 -32.84 25.76 -10.67
N VAL A 462 -32.41 24.53 -10.33
CA VAL A 462 -33.11 23.69 -9.35
C VAL A 462 -33.09 24.33 -7.97
N ILE A 463 -31.95 24.85 -7.53
CA ILE A 463 -31.82 25.55 -6.24
C ILE A 463 -32.78 26.74 -6.19
N VAL A 464 -32.85 27.54 -7.25
CA VAL A 464 -33.76 28.69 -7.33
C VAL A 464 -35.23 28.25 -7.21
N LEU A 465 -35.64 27.18 -7.91
CA LEU A 465 -37.01 26.67 -7.84
C LEU A 465 -37.34 26.07 -6.47
N LEU A 466 -36.41 25.38 -5.81
CA LEU A 466 -36.59 24.87 -4.45
C LEU A 466 -36.78 26.02 -3.45
N VAL A 467 -36.04 27.12 -3.60
CA VAL A 467 -36.22 28.33 -2.78
C VAL A 467 -37.59 28.97 -3.04
N GLN A 468 -38.03 29.06 -4.30
CA GLN A 468 -39.36 29.55 -4.64
C GLN A 468 -40.47 28.67 -4.04
N ARG A 469 -40.33 27.34 -4.11
CA ARG A 469 -41.25 26.38 -3.49
C ARG A 469 -41.37 26.60 -1.97
N LEU A 470 -40.24 26.79 -1.30
CA LEU A 470 -40.21 27.07 0.14
C LEU A 470 -40.89 28.41 0.48
N GLN A 471 -40.67 29.45 -0.33
CA GLN A 471 -41.36 30.73 -0.17
C GLN A 471 -42.88 30.59 -0.33
N VAL A 472 -43.35 29.93 -1.39
CA VAL A 472 -44.79 29.71 -1.62
C VAL A 472 -45.41 28.87 -0.49
N MET A 473 -44.73 27.81 -0.03
CA MET A 473 -45.21 27.04 1.13
C MET A 473 -45.30 27.89 2.39
N THR A 474 -44.32 28.75 2.66
CA THR A 474 -44.32 29.62 3.84
C THR A 474 -45.52 30.57 3.80
N VAL A 475 -45.77 31.20 2.65
CA VAL A 475 -46.93 32.10 2.46
C VAL A 475 -48.26 31.31 2.56
N LEU A 476 -48.33 30.09 2.02
CA LEU A 476 -49.49 29.22 2.18
C LEU A 476 -49.78 28.92 3.65
N PHE A 477 -48.77 28.60 4.46
CA PHE A 477 -48.95 28.38 5.90
C PHE A 477 -49.39 29.65 6.63
N ASP A 478 -48.85 30.81 6.27
CA ASP A 478 -49.22 32.10 6.86
C ASP A 478 -50.67 32.52 6.52
N THR A 479 -51.19 32.11 5.35
CA THR A 479 -52.60 32.38 4.96
C THR A 479 -53.63 31.50 5.65
N VAL A 480 -53.23 30.35 6.20
CA VAL A 480 -54.11 29.41 6.94
C VAL A 480 -54.23 29.80 8.43
N LEU A 481 -53.22 30.48 8.98
CA LEU A 481 -53.14 30.90 10.38
C LEU A 481 -54.08 32.05 10.85
N PRO A 482 -54.64 32.97 10.04
CA PRO A 482 -55.43 34.09 10.58
C PRO A 482 -56.85 33.70 11.01
N LEU A 483 -57.35 32.51 10.65
CA LEU A 483 -58.72 32.10 10.97
C LEU A 483 -58.89 31.56 12.41
N SER A 484 -57.79 31.35 13.14
CA SER A 484 -57.81 30.73 14.47
C SER A 484 -57.52 31.69 15.63
N SER A 485 -57.11 32.94 15.40
CA SER A 485 -56.56 33.80 16.47
C SER A 485 -57.49 34.89 17.01
N ASN A 486 -58.78 34.90 16.67
CA ASN A 486 -59.74 35.81 17.29
C ASN A 486 -60.95 35.03 17.85
N GLN A 487 -60.72 34.31 18.94
CA GLN A 487 -61.77 33.93 19.87
C GLN A 487 -61.39 34.43 21.27
N ASP A 488 -61.72 35.69 21.51
CA ASP A 488 -62.16 36.18 22.81
C ASP A 488 -62.92 37.48 22.58
N ARG A 489 -64.22 37.35 22.24
CA ARG A 489 -65.33 38.21 22.65
C ARG A 489 -66.61 37.84 21.88
N SER A 490 -67.60 37.46 22.66
CA SER A 490 -69.04 37.46 22.40
C SER A 490 -69.52 38.50 21.38
N CYS A 491 -70.35 38.06 20.42
CA CYS A 491 -71.61 38.73 20.04
C CYS A 491 -72.42 37.95 19.01
N GLU A 492 -73.73 38.15 19.09
CA GLU A 492 -74.79 37.65 18.24
C GLU A 492 -74.75 38.25 16.81
N ILE A 493 -75.13 37.41 15.83
CA ILE A 493 -75.80 37.67 14.54
C ILE A 493 -75.45 38.97 13.77
N ALA A 494 -74.76 38.83 12.62
CA ALA A 494 -75.18 39.42 11.33
C ALA A 494 -74.23 39.03 10.18
N ALA A 495 -74.78 38.43 9.12
CA ALA A 495 -74.09 38.26 7.85
C ALA A 495 -73.86 39.64 7.19
N HIS A 496 -72.69 40.25 7.42
CA HIS A 496 -72.22 41.38 6.63
C HIS A 496 -71.59 40.86 5.32
N PRO A 497 -71.96 41.39 4.13
CA PRO A 497 -71.41 40.94 2.86
C PRO A 497 -69.88 41.14 2.74
N SER A 498 -69.30 42.01 3.57
CA SER A 498 -67.86 42.31 3.57
C SER A 498 -66.98 41.14 4.04
N ASP A 499 -67.47 40.30 4.96
CA ASP A 499 -66.68 39.17 5.49
C ASP A 499 -66.69 37.97 4.55
N VAL A 500 -67.79 37.79 3.80
CA VAL A 500 -67.88 36.76 2.75
C VAL A 500 -66.93 37.09 1.59
N ASP A 501 -66.81 38.37 1.21
CA ASP A 501 -65.89 38.79 0.16
C ASP A 501 -64.41 38.73 0.60
N LEU A 502 -64.11 38.92 1.89
CA LEU A 502 -62.77 38.69 2.44
C LEU A 502 -62.40 37.21 2.48
N CYS A 503 -63.32 36.34 2.91
CA CYS A 503 -63.13 34.89 2.84
C CYS A 503 -62.98 34.40 1.40
N ARG A 504 -63.77 34.91 0.45
CA ARG A 504 -63.65 34.57 -0.98
C ARG A 504 -62.30 35.03 -1.55
N LYS A 505 -61.82 36.22 -1.18
CA LYS A 505 -60.50 36.73 -1.58
C LYS A 505 -59.34 35.94 -0.94
N ALA A 506 -59.48 35.50 0.32
CA ALA A 506 -58.49 34.66 0.99
C ALA A 506 -58.45 33.26 0.36
N GLN A 507 -59.61 32.69 0.04
CA GLN A 507 -59.74 31.42 -0.67
C GLN A 507 -59.15 31.50 -2.08
N GLN A 508 -59.41 32.58 -2.81
CA GLN A 508 -58.84 32.79 -4.14
C GLN A 508 -57.32 32.96 -4.11
N LYS A 509 -56.78 33.73 -3.15
CA LYS A 509 -55.32 33.83 -2.92
C LYS A 509 -54.69 32.49 -2.56
N TRP A 510 -55.39 31.66 -1.79
CA TRP A 510 -54.91 30.34 -1.44
C TRP A 510 -54.95 29.37 -2.63
N GLU A 511 -55.98 29.47 -3.49
CA GLU A 511 -56.05 28.74 -4.76
C GLU A 511 -54.95 29.19 -5.74
N ASP A 512 -54.67 30.49 -5.83
CA ASP A 512 -53.59 31.04 -6.66
C ASP A 512 -52.21 30.53 -6.17
N LEU A 513 -51.95 30.60 -4.87
CA LEU A 513 -50.70 30.10 -4.27
C LEU A 513 -50.55 28.58 -4.40
N ARG A 514 -51.66 27.83 -4.35
CA ARG A 514 -51.68 26.39 -4.60
C ARG A 514 -51.32 26.08 -6.06
N GLN A 515 -51.86 26.84 -7.02
CA GLN A 515 -51.52 26.70 -8.44
C GLN A 515 -50.05 27.09 -8.71
N GLU A 516 -49.53 28.12 -8.06
CA GLU A 516 -48.11 28.48 -8.14
C GLU A 516 -47.21 27.37 -7.58
N LEU A 517 -47.60 26.75 -6.46
CA LEU A 517 -46.89 25.60 -5.89
C LEU A 517 -46.89 24.40 -6.87
N GLU A 518 -48.04 24.07 -7.45
CA GLU A 518 -48.17 22.98 -8.43
C GLU A 518 -47.32 23.23 -9.67
N GLN A 519 -47.21 24.47 -10.15
CA GLN A 519 -46.35 24.84 -11.27
C GLN A 519 -44.86 24.72 -10.93
N VAL A 520 -44.45 25.13 -9.72
CA VAL A 520 -43.06 24.96 -9.26
C VAL A 520 -42.73 23.47 -9.08
N ASP A 521 -43.64 22.69 -8.53
CA ASP A 521 -43.48 21.25 -8.34
C ASP A 521 -43.39 20.50 -9.68
N TRP A 522 -44.18 20.91 -10.68
CA TRP A 522 -44.07 20.36 -12.03
C TRP A 522 -42.72 20.68 -12.68
N LYS A 523 -42.21 21.92 -12.57
CA LYS A 523 -40.89 22.29 -13.10
C LYS A 523 -39.75 21.56 -12.38
N LEU A 524 -39.86 21.38 -11.07
CA LEU A 524 -38.90 20.60 -10.28
C LEU A 524 -38.91 19.12 -10.67
N ALA A 525 -40.09 18.55 -10.97
CA ALA A 525 -40.20 17.18 -11.47
C ALA A 525 -39.57 17.02 -12.86
N ASP A 526 -39.76 17.99 -13.77
CA ASP A 526 -39.13 17.97 -15.09
C ASP A 526 -37.60 18.09 -15.00
N MET A 527 -37.09 19.01 -14.18
CA MET A 527 -35.64 19.16 -13.95
C MET A 527 -35.02 17.97 -13.22
N ARG A 528 -35.78 17.30 -12.36
CA ARG A 528 -35.36 16.02 -11.77
C ARG A 528 -35.19 14.95 -12.85
N ASN A 529 -36.12 14.84 -13.79
CA ASN A 529 -35.98 13.89 -14.90
C ASN A 529 -34.75 14.22 -15.77
N GLN A 530 -34.44 15.50 -15.98
CA GLN A 530 -33.23 15.94 -16.68
C GLN A 530 -31.94 15.61 -15.88
N LEU A 531 -31.96 15.77 -14.56
CA LEU A 531 -30.85 15.38 -13.67
C LEU A 531 -30.67 13.86 -13.63
N ASP A 532 -31.75 13.09 -13.61
CA ASP A 532 -31.72 11.63 -13.65
C ASP A 532 -31.15 11.15 -15.00
N ALA A 533 -31.50 11.82 -16.11
CA ALA A 533 -30.92 11.55 -17.42
C ALA A 533 -29.42 11.87 -17.48
N LEU A 534 -28.99 13.01 -16.92
CA LEU A 534 -27.56 13.37 -16.81
C LEU A 534 -26.78 12.42 -15.89
N HIS A 535 -27.41 11.96 -14.81
CA HIS A 535 -26.82 10.99 -13.90
C HIS A 535 -26.61 9.63 -14.58
N LEU A 536 -27.57 9.21 -15.41
CA LEU A 536 -27.43 8.00 -16.24
C LEU A 536 -26.33 8.16 -17.31
N GLU A 537 -26.23 9.33 -17.96
CA GLU A 537 -25.12 9.63 -18.89
C GLU A 537 -23.76 9.61 -18.17
N TYR A 538 -23.68 10.15 -16.95
CA TYR A 538 -22.48 10.16 -16.11
C TYR A 538 -22.06 8.76 -15.65
N LEU A 539 -23.03 7.88 -15.37
CA LEU A 539 -22.78 6.46 -15.06
C LEU A 539 -22.44 5.62 -16.30
N GLY A 540 -22.37 6.23 -17.49
CA GLY A 540 -22.01 5.55 -18.74
C GLY A 540 -23.16 4.77 -19.38
N PHE A 541 -24.40 4.93 -18.89
CA PHE A 541 -25.59 4.43 -19.56
C PHE A 541 -25.97 5.44 -20.66
N ALA A 542 -25.28 5.36 -21.79
CA ALA A 542 -25.65 6.15 -22.97
C ALA A 542 -27.07 5.77 -23.41
N SER A 543 -28.02 6.69 -23.22
CA SER A 543 -29.33 6.62 -23.84
C SER A 543 -29.19 7.09 -25.30
N VAL A 544 -28.75 6.20 -26.19
CA VAL A 544 -28.80 6.45 -27.64
C VAL A 544 -29.39 5.21 -28.35
N PRO A 545 -30.38 5.40 -29.23
CA PRO A 545 -30.97 4.32 -30.02
C PRO A 545 -29.94 3.69 -30.95
N LEU A 546 -30.00 2.36 -31.06
CA LEU A 546 -29.34 1.48 -32.02
C LEU A 546 -28.88 2.21 -33.30
N ASN A 547 -27.59 2.55 -33.39
CA ASN A 547 -26.75 2.39 -34.58
C ASN A 547 -25.32 2.89 -34.32
N ALA A 548 -24.38 2.14 -34.90
CA ALA A 548 -22.94 2.39 -35.06
C ALA A 548 -22.00 1.85 -33.96
N ASP A 549 -21.21 0.87 -34.39
CA ASP A 549 -20.08 0.25 -33.72
C ASP A 549 -19.05 1.27 -33.21
N ARG A 550 -18.70 1.20 -31.91
CA ARG A 550 -17.38 1.57 -31.38
C ARG A 550 -17.15 0.90 -30.01
N PRO A 551 -15.88 0.54 -29.67
CA PRO A 551 -15.59 -0.31 -28.53
C PRO A 551 -15.69 0.46 -27.21
N ALA A 552 -16.15 -0.26 -26.18
CA ALA A 552 -16.38 0.21 -24.83
C ALA A 552 -15.10 0.78 -24.18
N GLY A 553 -15.14 2.08 -23.87
CA GLY A 553 -14.19 2.77 -23.01
C GLY A 553 -14.81 2.99 -21.63
N PHE A 554 -14.17 2.43 -20.61
CA PHE A 554 -14.51 2.52 -19.19
C PHE A 554 -14.39 3.98 -18.71
N HIS A 555 -15.49 4.60 -18.28
CA HIS A 555 -15.51 5.92 -17.64
C HIS A 555 -16.19 5.84 -16.27
N GLY A 556 -15.46 5.30 -15.29
CA GLY A 556 -15.71 5.54 -13.87
C GLY A 556 -14.78 6.66 -13.35
N PRO A 557 -14.98 7.15 -12.10
CA PRO A 557 -14.17 8.20 -11.50
C PRO A 557 -12.71 7.78 -11.48
N ASN A 558 -11.89 8.46 -12.29
CA ASN A 558 -10.52 8.07 -12.52
C ASN A 558 -9.62 8.60 -11.37
N PRO A 559 -8.86 7.75 -10.65
CA PRO A 559 -7.93 8.18 -9.59
C PRO A 559 -6.80 9.10 -10.09
N PHE A 560 -6.63 9.24 -11.41
CA PHE A 560 -5.74 10.24 -11.98
C PHE A 560 -6.29 11.68 -11.88
N SER A 561 -7.59 11.90 -11.64
CA SER A 561 -8.14 13.27 -11.49
C SER A 561 -7.61 13.97 -10.25
N ASP A 562 -7.41 13.27 -9.13
CA ASP A 562 -6.89 13.87 -7.89
C ASP A 562 -5.38 14.09 -7.97
N ALA A 563 -4.64 13.20 -8.63
CA ALA A 563 -3.21 13.39 -8.90
C ALA A 563 -2.97 14.52 -9.92
N VAL A 564 -3.86 14.67 -10.90
CA VAL A 564 -3.85 15.78 -11.86
C VAL A 564 -4.34 17.08 -11.21
N ALA A 565 -5.27 17.03 -10.24
CA ALA A 565 -5.69 18.19 -9.45
C ALA A 565 -4.55 18.67 -8.52
N ALA A 566 -3.90 17.74 -7.80
CA ALA A 566 -2.70 18.05 -7.02
C ALA A 566 -1.55 18.56 -7.91
N GLY A 567 -1.41 18.02 -9.12
CA GLY A 567 -0.49 18.55 -10.14
C GLY A 567 -0.88 19.96 -10.61
N ARG A 568 -2.18 20.23 -10.82
CA ARG A 568 -2.73 21.54 -11.21
C ARG A 568 -2.49 22.60 -10.15
N ASP A 569 -2.51 22.26 -8.86
CA ASP A 569 -2.24 23.22 -7.77
C ASP A 569 -0.75 23.61 -7.65
N THR A 570 0.16 22.77 -8.14
CA THR A 570 1.62 23.07 -8.15
C THR A 570 2.08 23.92 -9.34
N VAL A 571 1.28 24.01 -10.41
CA VAL A 571 1.60 24.78 -11.63
C VAL A 571 1.55 26.31 -11.40
N PRO A 572 0.51 26.88 -10.74
CA PRO A 572 0.47 28.31 -10.40
C PRO A 572 1.63 28.74 -9.50
N VAL A 573 2.09 27.87 -8.60
CA VAL A 573 3.24 28.14 -7.72
C VAL A 573 4.55 28.13 -8.51
N ALA A 574 4.73 27.18 -9.43
CA ALA A 574 5.88 27.16 -10.33
C ALA A 574 5.91 28.39 -11.26
N GLU A 575 4.75 28.90 -11.67
CA GLU A 575 4.61 30.14 -12.43
C GLU A 575 4.84 31.38 -11.56
N GLN A 576 4.36 31.41 -10.32
CA GLN A 576 4.65 32.47 -9.34
C GLN A 576 6.14 32.52 -8.96
N LEU A 577 6.84 31.38 -8.88
CA LEU A 577 8.29 31.31 -8.64
C LEU A 577 9.11 31.79 -9.86
N LYS A 578 8.59 31.59 -11.08
CA LYS A 578 9.16 32.17 -12.31
C LYS A 578 8.91 33.68 -12.38
N ALA A 579 7.70 34.13 -12.06
CA ALA A 579 7.31 35.54 -12.07
C ALA A 579 8.03 36.35 -10.97
N SER A 580 8.18 35.80 -9.76
CA SER A 580 8.95 36.42 -8.67
C SER A 580 10.45 36.51 -8.96
N ARG A 581 11.02 35.57 -9.74
CA ARG A 581 12.38 35.71 -10.29
C ARG A 581 12.50 36.82 -11.33
N LEU A 582 11.50 37.00 -12.19
CA LEU A 582 11.49 38.07 -13.20
C LEU A 582 11.33 39.45 -12.54
N LEU A 583 10.43 39.59 -11.57
CA LEU A 583 10.25 40.82 -10.78
C LEU A 583 11.47 41.16 -9.92
N ARG A 584 12.13 40.17 -9.30
CA ARG A 584 13.36 40.38 -8.51
C ARG A 584 14.59 40.66 -9.38
N ARG A 585 14.63 40.21 -10.64
CA ARG A 585 15.66 40.59 -11.62
C ARG A 585 15.55 42.05 -12.08
N LEU A 586 14.35 42.62 -12.06
CA LEU A 586 14.09 43.98 -12.53
C LEU A 586 14.22 45.05 -11.44
N SER A 587 14.17 44.68 -10.16
CA SER A 587 13.98 45.65 -9.06
C SER A 587 15.26 46.13 -8.35
N CYS A 588 16.44 45.52 -8.51
CA CYS A 588 17.65 45.97 -7.78
C CYS A 588 18.97 45.73 -8.56
N PRO A 589 19.64 46.77 -9.10
CA PRO A 589 20.93 46.64 -9.78
C PRO A 589 22.15 46.54 -8.84
N SER A 590 21.98 46.66 -7.52
CA SER A 590 23.06 47.20 -6.65
C SER A 590 23.72 46.25 -5.65
N GLU A 591 23.46 44.93 -5.68
CA GLU A 591 24.09 44.00 -4.72
C GLU A 591 25.00 42.94 -5.37
N SER A 592 26.13 42.72 -4.71
CA SER A 592 27.34 42.04 -5.17
C SER A 592 27.14 40.55 -5.50
N PHE A 593 27.97 40.07 -6.44
CA PHE A 593 27.88 38.75 -7.08
C PHE A 593 28.02 37.54 -6.12
N GLU A 594 28.53 37.72 -4.90
CA GLU A 594 28.89 36.59 -4.01
C GLU A 594 27.70 36.01 -3.22
N THR A 595 26.71 36.82 -2.84
CA THR A 595 25.45 36.31 -2.26
C THR A 595 24.53 35.70 -3.33
N ARG A 596 24.75 36.01 -4.61
CA ARG A 596 23.96 35.56 -5.76
C ARG A 596 24.21 34.11 -6.15
N ALA A 597 25.37 33.54 -5.82
CA ALA A 597 25.78 32.20 -6.23
C ALA A 597 25.23 31.06 -5.35
N ARG A 598 24.70 31.35 -4.15
CA ARG A 598 24.32 30.31 -3.16
C ARG A 598 22.83 29.97 -3.09
N GLN A 599 21.95 30.62 -3.85
CA GLN A 599 20.54 30.23 -3.93
C GLN A 599 20.20 29.74 -5.34
N THR A 600 20.59 28.50 -5.63
CA THR A 600 20.16 27.78 -6.82
C THR A 600 18.66 27.45 -6.73
N PHE A 601 17.99 27.28 -7.87
CA PHE A 601 16.57 26.88 -7.93
C PHE A 601 16.29 25.63 -7.09
N ALA A 602 17.23 24.68 -7.11
CA ALA A 602 17.18 23.46 -6.31
C ALA A 602 17.15 23.73 -4.79
N LEU A 603 17.88 24.75 -4.30
CA LEU A 603 17.90 25.09 -2.87
C LEU A 603 16.61 25.79 -2.40
N ALA A 604 16.00 26.62 -3.25
CA ALA A 604 14.70 27.24 -2.95
C ALA A 604 13.58 26.19 -2.97
N LEU A 605 13.56 25.33 -4.01
CA LEU A 605 12.61 24.23 -4.12
C LEU A 605 12.77 23.24 -2.96
N ALA A 606 14.00 22.90 -2.55
CA ALA A 606 14.24 22.03 -1.40
C ALA A 606 13.71 22.61 -0.09
N ARG A 607 13.79 23.93 0.11
CA ARG A 607 13.25 24.60 1.30
C ARG A 607 11.73 24.61 1.32
N GLU A 608 11.09 24.87 0.19
CA GLU A 608 9.63 24.82 0.11
C GLU A 608 9.11 23.38 0.19
N MET A 609 9.77 22.42 -0.44
CA MET A 609 9.45 21.00 -0.27
C MET A 609 9.63 20.54 1.18
N ALA A 610 10.65 21.02 1.90
CA ALA A 610 10.82 20.74 3.32
C ALA A 610 9.73 21.40 4.17
N ALA A 611 9.31 22.62 3.85
CA ALA A 611 8.22 23.30 4.55
C ALA A 611 6.86 22.61 4.31
N MET A 612 6.58 22.18 3.08
CA MET A 612 5.39 21.39 2.74
C MET A 612 5.41 20.03 3.44
N LYS A 613 6.55 19.34 3.43
CA LYS A 613 6.74 18.10 4.18
C LYS A 613 6.42 18.29 5.66
N GLY A 614 6.95 19.36 6.29
CA GLY A 614 6.62 19.69 7.67
C GLY A 614 5.15 20.04 7.91
N GLY A 615 4.48 20.65 6.93
CA GLY A 615 3.03 20.91 6.99
C GLY A 615 2.19 19.63 6.94
N TYR A 616 2.52 18.72 6.02
CA TYR A 616 1.85 17.41 5.92
C TYR A 616 2.15 16.50 7.11
N GLU A 617 3.37 16.53 7.64
CA GLU A 617 3.73 15.80 8.86
C GLU A 617 2.88 16.26 10.06
N ARG A 618 2.67 17.57 10.23
CA ARG A 618 1.76 18.10 11.27
C ARG A 618 0.31 17.72 11.03
N GLN A 619 -0.19 17.82 9.80
CA GLN A 619 -1.56 17.39 9.48
C GLN A 619 -1.77 15.89 9.74
N LEU A 620 -0.75 15.06 9.47
CA LEU A 620 -0.79 13.63 9.80
C LEU A 620 -0.77 13.39 11.31
N GLU A 621 -0.03 14.18 12.08
CA GLU A 621 -0.05 14.13 13.55
C GLU A 621 -1.41 14.55 14.11
N ASP A 622 -2.03 15.61 13.57
CA ASP A 622 -3.36 16.06 13.97
C ASP A 622 -4.43 15.00 13.66
N LEU A 623 -4.42 14.43 12.45
CA LEU A 623 -5.34 13.36 12.05
C LEU A 623 -5.15 12.09 12.89
N ARG A 624 -3.90 11.74 13.25
CA ARG A 624 -3.62 10.64 14.19
C ARG A 624 -4.18 10.97 15.59
N GLY A 625 -4.07 12.22 16.04
CA GLY A 625 -4.64 12.69 17.29
C GLY A 625 -6.17 12.60 17.32
N GLU A 626 -6.84 12.99 16.23
CA GLU A 626 -8.30 12.87 16.08
C GLU A 626 -8.76 11.40 16.02
N LEU A 627 -8.01 10.54 15.31
CA LEU A 627 -8.27 9.10 15.31
C LEU A 627 -8.17 8.51 16.73
N CYS A 628 -7.15 8.88 17.51
CA CYS A 628 -7.03 8.43 18.89
C CYS A 628 -8.20 8.90 19.76
N LYS A 629 -8.62 10.18 19.63
CA LYS A 629 -9.78 10.71 20.37
C LYS A 629 -11.08 9.99 20.01
N THR A 630 -11.32 9.72 18.73
CA THR A 630 -12.53 9.01 18.27
C THR A 630 -12.52 7.55 18.72
N GLN A 631 -11.37 6.87 18.71
CA GLN A 631 -11.22 5.52 19.26
C GLN A 631 -11.51 5.49 20.76
N GLN A 632 -11.00 6.45 21.54
CA GLN A 632 -11.29 6.56 22.98
C GLN A 632 -12.78 6.80 23.24
N LEU A 633 -13.43 7.70 22.48
CA LEU A 633 -14.88 7.93 22.61
C LEU A 633 -15.69 6.67 22.28
N ARG A 634 -15.32 5.92 21.25
CA ARG A 634 -15.96 4.63 20.93
C ARG A 634 -15.80 3.61 22.04
N GLN A 635 -14.62 3.53 22.65
CA GLN A 635 -14.37 2.62 23.78
C GLN A 635 -15.22 2.99 25.01
N LEU A 636 -15.27 4.27 25.38
CA LEU A 636 -16.07 4.76 26.50
C LEU A 636 -17.57 4.54 26.27
N THR A 637 -18.06 4.85 25.06
CA THR A 637 -19.46 4.62 24.69
C THR A 637 -19.81 3.13 24.70
N GLY A 638 -18.91 2.28 24.18
CA GLY A 638 -19.08 0.83 24.20
C GLY A 638 -18.98 0.21 25.61
N GLN A 639 -18.23 0.81 26.54
CA GLN A 639 -18.24 0.42 27.95
C GLN A 639 -19.57 0.80 28.60
N ARG A 640 -20.01 2.05 28.44
CA ARG A 640 -21.29 2.54 28.97
C ARG A 640 -22.48 1.67 28.53
N LEU A 641 -22.56 1.34 27.24
CA LEU A 641 -23.65 0.47 26.72
C LEU A 641 -23.59 -0.95 27.29
N ARG A 642 -22.39 -1.49 27.56
CA ARG A 642 -22.23 -2.80 28.21
C ARG A 642 -22.70 -2.76 29.66
N ASP A 643 -22.40 -1.69 30.38
CA ASP A 643 -22.84 -1.49 31.76
C ASP A 643 -24.36 -1.30 31.84
N GLU A 644 -24.94 -0.52 30.93
CA GLU A 644 -26.40 -0.35 30.81
C GLU A 644 -27.10 -1.69 30.49
N LEU A 645 -26.54 -2.50 29.58
CA LEU A 645 -27.05 -3.83 29.27
C LEU A 645 -26.95 -4.79 30.49
N ALA A 646 -25.85 -4.74 31.24
CA ALA A 646 -25.67 -5.55 32.44
C ALA A 646 -26.67 -5.14 33.54
N ALA A 647 -26.87 -3.84 33.74
CA ALA A 647 -27.86 -3.31 34.66
C ALA A 647 -29.27 -3.76 34.27
N GLU A 648 -29.62 -3.73 32.98
CA GLU A 648 -30.95 -4.15 32.55
C GLU A 648 -31.17 -5.66 32.66
N ARG A 649 -30.16 -6.47 32.33
CA ARG A 649 -30.21 -7.92 32.61
C ARG A 649 -30.44 -8.20 34.10
N SER A 650 -29.80 -7.47 34.99
CA SER A 650 -29.99 -7.63 36.44
C SER A 650 -31.41 -7.23 36.91
N ARG A 651 -32.01 -6.21 36.27
CA ARG A 651 -33.39 -5.78 36.56
C ARG A 651 -34.40 -6.80 36.05
N SER A 652 -34.25 -7.23 34.80
CA SER A 652 -35.07 -8.27 34.19
C SER A 652 -35.00 -9.59 34.96
N GLN A 653 -33.81 -10.02 35.37
CA GLN A 653 -33.63 -11.22 36.21
C GLN A 653 -34.34 -11.09 37.57
N ARG A 654 -34.26 -9.92 38.22
CA ARG A 654 -34.98 -9.68 39.48
C ARG A 654 -36.50 -9.70 39.30
N ALA A 655 -37.00 -9.07 38.23
CA ALA A 655 -38.44 -9.10 37.92
C ALA A 655 -38.92 -10.53 37.61
N ALA A 656 -38.14 -11.30 36.86
CA ALA A 656 -38.45 -12.71 36.58
C ALA A 656 -38.45 -13.56 37.87
N ALA A 657 -37.49 -13.34 38.78
CA ALA A 657 -37.45 -14.02 40.07
C ALA A 657 -38.69 -13.69 40.92
N GLN A 658 -39.07 -12.41 41.00
CA GLN A 658 -40.29 -11.98 41.72
C GLN A 658 -41.56 -12.61 41.13
N LEU A 659 -41.68 -12.68 39.81
CA LEU A 659 -42.81 -13.34 39.17
C LEU A 659 -42.81 -14.84 39.44
N SER A 660 -41.65 -15.49 39.41
CA SER A 660 -41.56 -16.93 39.72
C SER A 660 -41.94 -17.24 41.17
N GLU A 661 -41.54 -16.37 42.12
CA GLU A 661 -41.94 -16.47 43.52
C GLU A 661 -43.46 -16.31 43.67
N ARG A 662 -44.05 -15.29 43.03
CA ARG A 662 -45.51 -15.09 43.02
C ARG A 662 -46.28 -16.25 42.41
N VAL A 663 -45.76 -16.84 41.33
CA VAL A 663 -46.38 -18.04 40.75
C VAL A 663 -46.31 -19.21 41.72
N SER A 664 -45.17 -19.43 42.39
CA SER A 664 -45.05 -20.49 43.39
C SER A 664 -45.96 -20.27 44.61
N GLU A 665 -46.15 -19.03 45.07
CA GLU A 665 -47.10 -18.68 46.13
C GLU A 665 -48.54 -19.00 45.72
N LEU A 666 -48.92 -18.63 44.48
CA LEU A 666 -50.27 -18.90 43.95
C LEU A 666 -50.53 -20.38 43.73
N GLU A 667 -49.53 -21.13 43.23
CA GLU A 667 -49.61 -22.59 43.09
C GLU A 667 -49.77 -23.26 44.45
N ALA A 668 -49.02 -22.83 45.47
CA ALA A 668 -49.14 -23.34 46.83
C ALA A 668 -50.53 -23.04 47.44
N ALA A 669 -51.05 -21.82 47.27
CA ALA A 669 -52.38 -21.45 47.74
C ALA A 669 -53.50 -22.23 47.04
N LEU A 670 -53.35 -22.49 45.73
CA LEU A 670 -54.30 -23.29 44.97
C LEU A 670 -54.28 -24.76 45.40
N MET A 671 -53.10 -25.34 45.64
CA MET A 671 -52.97 -26.69 46.17
C MET A 671 -53.59 -26.79 47.57
N ALA A 672 -53.37 -25.81 48.45
CA ALA A 672 -53.97 -25.78 49.78
C ALA A 672 -55.51 -25.73 49.72
N ALA A 673 -56.08 -24.86 48.89
CA ALA A 673 -57.53 -24.78 48.69
C ALA A 673 -58.13 -26.08 48.12
N GLN A 674 -57.43 -26.73 47.18
CA GLN A 674 -57.85 -28.03 46.66
C GLN A 674 -57.81 -29.13 47.73
N THR A 675 -56.80 -29.14 48.59
CA THR A 675 -56.73 -30.10 49.70
C THR A 675 -57.84 -29.88 50.74
N GLU A 676 -58.21 -28.63 51.04
CA GLU A 676 -59.34 -28.31 51.93
C GLU A 676 -60.68 -28.72 51.31
N GLN A 677 -60.88 -28.50 50.01
CA GLN A 677 -62.06 -28.99 49.28
C GLN A 677 -62.13 -30.52 49.26
N GLN A 678 -61.01 -31.21 49.04
CA GLN A 678 -60.98 -32.68 49.09
C GLN A 678 -61.29 -33.21 50.50
N ALA A 679 -60.72 -32.61 51.54
CA ALA A 679 -60.97 -33.01 52.92
C ALA A 679 -62.45 -32.85 53.32
N THR A 680 -63.10 -31.77 52.88
CA THR A 680 -64.54 -31.55 53.16
C THR A 680 -65.45 -32.48 52.35
N VAL A 681 -65.08 -32.84 51.12
CA VAL A 681 -65.79 -33.86 50.33
C VAL A 681 -65.59 -35.27 50.92
N GLU A 682 -64.41 -35.59 51.43
CA GLU A 682 -64.15 -36.84 52.13
C GLU A 682 -64.93 -36.93 53.45
N GLN A 683 -65.04 -35.82 54.20
CA GLN A 683 -65.90 -35.73 55.38
C GLN A 683 -67.38 -35.95 55.04
N LEU A 684 -67.87 -35.43 53.91
CA LEU A 684 -69.22 -35.74 53.41
C LEU A 684 -69.40 -37.23 53.10
N ALA A 685 -68.41 -37.85 52.45
CA ALA A 685 -68.45 -39.26 52.09
C ALA A 685 -68.40 -40.18 53.33
N ALA A 686 -67.73 -39.76 54.40
CA ALA A 686 -67.60 -40.49 55.65
C ALA A 686 -68.76 -40.26 56.66
N ALA A 687 -69.63 -39.27 56.42
CA ALA A 687 -70.72 -38.93 57.33
C ALA A 687 -71.78 -40.04 57.43
N THR A 688 -72.01 -40.52 58.66
CA THR A 688 -72.94 -41.64 58.96
C THR A 688 -74.30 -41.18 59.48
N SER A 689 -74.41 -39.90 59.87
CA SER A 689 -75.66 -39.26 60.30
C SER A 689 -76.04 -38.09 59.39
N ASP A 690 -77.35 -37.81 59.27
CA ASP A 690 -77.84 -36.72 58.43
C ASP A 690 -77.43 -35.32 58.97
N ASP A 691 -77.25 -35.18 60.28
CA ASP A 691 -76.76 -33.94 60.91
C ASP A 691 -75.28 -33.66 60.58
N GLU A 692 -74.46 -34.69 60.41
CA GLU A 692 -73.06 -34.57 59.96
C GLU A 692 -72.99 -34.20 58.47
N ARG A 693 -73.87 -34.78 57.65
CA ARG A 693 -73.99 -34.43 56.22
C ARG A 693 -74.42 -32.99 56.03
N GLN A 694 -75.41 -32.51 56.80
CA GLN A 694 -75.85 -31.12 56.73
C GLN A 694 -74.75 -30.15 57.17
N ARG A 695 -74.00 -30.45 58.24
CA ARG A 695 -72.86 -29.63 58.67
C ARG A 695 -71.74 -29.58 57.63
N ALA A 696 -71.39 -30.70 57.01
CA ALA A 696 -70.36 -30.72 55.97
C ALA A 696 -70.82 -30.04 54.66
N LEU A 697 -72.11 -30.12 54.30
CA LEU A 697 -72.68 -29.35 53.19
C LEU A 697 -72.67 -27.84 53.48
N GLN A 698 -73.01 -27.43 54.70
CA GLN A 698 -72.91 -26.03 55.12
C GLN A 698 -71.46 -25.53 55.06
N ALA A 699 -70.50 -26.32 55.57
CA ALA A 699 -69.06 -25.98 55.50
C ALA A 699 -68.56 -25.83 54.05
N LEU A 700 -68.99 -26.69 53.12
CA LEU A 700 -68.66 -26.55 51.69
C LEU A 700 -69.31 -25.32 51.05
N THR A 701 -70.54 -25.01 51.44
CA THR A 701 -71.26 -23.82 50.93
C THR A 701 -70.59 -22.54 51.43
N GLU A 702 -70.16 -22.51 52.68
CA GLU A 702 -69.37 -21.41 53.26
C GLU A 702 -67.99 -21.28 52.60
N LEU A 703 -67.30 -22.39 52.33
CA LEU A 703 -66.00 -22.39 51.66
C LEU A 703 -66.11 -21.81 50.24
N VAL A 704 -67.05 -22.31 49.43
CA VAL A 704 -67.30 -21.83 48.06
C VAL A 704 -67.78 -20.37 48.08
N GLY A 705 -68.64 -20.00 49.02
CA GLY A 705 -69.10 -18.62 49.21
C GLY A 705 -67.97 -17.66 49.61
N SER A 706 -67.02 -18.10 50.43
CA SER A 706 -65.84 -17.31 50.80
C SER A 706 -64.88 -17.12 49.62
N GLU A 707 -64.72 -18.14 48.77
CA GLU A 707 -63.86 -18.09 47.59
C GLU A 707 -64.46 -17.19 46.49
N GLN A 708 -65.78 -17.23 46.33
CA GLN A 708 -66.49 -16.32 45.42
C GLN A 708 -66.39 -14.86 45.89
N ARG A 709 -66.55 -14.60 47.19
CA ARG A 709 -66.32 -13.28 47.79
C ARG A 709 -64.89 -12.79 47.61
N ARG A 710 -63.89 -13.67 47.74
CA ARG A 710 -62.49 -13.33 47.48
C ARG A 710 -62.26 -12.93 46.01
N ARG A 711 -62.84 -13.66 45.05
CA ARG A 711 -62.73 -13.34 43.62
C ARG A 711 -63.43 -12.02 43.27
N GLU A 712 -64.56 -11.72 43.92
CA GLU A 712 -65.26 -10.45 43.78
C GLU A 712 -64.47 -9.29 44.38
N ARG A 713 -63.86 -9.47 45.56
CA ARG A 713 -62.88 -8.52 46.15
C ARG A 713 -61.75 -8.23 45.18
N GLU A 714 -61.09 -9.26 44.65
CA GLU A 714 -59.97 -9.09 43.71
C GLU A 714 -60.41 -8.41 42.40
N ARG A 715 -61.63 -8.68 41.92
CA ARG A 715 -62.20 -8.01 40.74
C ARG A 715 -62.46 -6.53 41.03
N LEU A 716 -63.02 -6.18 42.19
CA LEU A 716 -63.29 -4.81 42.60
C LEU A 716 -61.98 -4.03 42.81
N VAL A 717 -60.97 -4.62 43.45
CA VAL A 717 -59.64 -4.02 43.60
C VAL A 717 -58.98 -3.77 42.25
N LYS A 718 -59.05 -4.73 41.32
CA LYS A 718 -58.52 -4.56 39.95
C LYS A 718 -59.27 -3.47 39.16
N LEU A 719 -60.59 -3.38 39.33
CA LEU A 719 -61.41 -2.32 38.71
C LEU A 719 -61.07 -0.95 39.29
N LEU A 720 -60.88 -0.83 40.60
CA LEU A 720 -60.46 0.41 41.26
C LEU A 720 -59.05 0.84 40.83
N ALA A 721 -58.10 -0.09 40.75
CA ALA A 721 -56.76 0.17 40.22
C ALA A 721 -56.79 0.61 38.75
N TYR A 722 -57.63 -0.01 37.93
CA TYR A 722 -57.79 0.34 36.51
C TYR A 722 -58.44 1.72 36.32
N CYS A 723 -59.47 2.04 37.13
CA CYS A 723 -60.12 3.35 37.10
C CYS A 723 -59.23 4.45 37.72
N GLY A 724 -58.35 4.11 38.66
CA GLY A 724 -57.38 5.03 39.27
C GLY A 724 -56.21 5.41 38.34
N ALA A 725 -55.79 4.50 37.45
CA ALA A 725 -54.72 4.76 36.47
C ALA A 725 -55.10 5.78 35.38
N SER A 726 -56.39 6.14 35.27
CA SER A 726 -56.92 7.14 34.33
C SER A 726 -56.81 8.58 34.83
N SER A 727 -56.47 8.83 36.10
CA SER A 727 -56.32 10.19 36.65
C SER A 727 -54.84 10.57 36.84
N VAL A 728 -54.40 11.62 36.15
CA VAL A 728 -53.00 12.08 35.99
C VAL A 728 -52.39 12.73 37.25
N THR A 729 -52.90 12.46 38.44
CA THR A 729 -52.31 12.98 39.70
C THR A 729 -52.26 11.88 40.74
N VAL A 730 -51.09 11.25 40.87
CA VAL A 730 -50.80 10.24 41.90
C VAL A 730 -49.78 10.83 42.86
N GLU A 731 -50.27 11.44 43.93
CA GLU A 731 -49.57 11.45 45.22
C GLU A 731 -50.37 10.53 46.16
N CYS A 732 -49.66 9.53 46.69
CA CYS A 732 -50.05 8.53 47.70
C CYS A 732 -51.54 8.45 48.07
N ARG A 733 -52.28 7.53 47.42
CA ARG A 733 -53.57 7.06 47.95
C ARG A 733 -53.32 5.95 48.97
N ASP A 734 -53.87 6.10 50.17
CA ASP A 734 -53.77 5.11 51.25
C ASP A 734 -54.57 3.85 50.89
N SER A 735 -53.86 2.73 50.71
CA SER A 735 -54.45 1.42 50.37
C SER A 735 -55.51 0.96 51.36
N ALA A 736 -55.45 1.41 52.61
CA ALA A 736 -56.43 1.08 53.65
C ALA A 736 -57.84 1.66 53.35
N LEU A 737 -57.93 2.83 52.72
CA LEU A 737 -59.22 3.46 52.39
C LEU A 737 -59.89 2.78 51.18
N GLU A 738 -59.09 2.21 50.27
CA GLU A 738 -59.61 1.44 49.14
C GLU A 738 -60.13 0.07 49.60
N GLU A 739 -59.46 -0.58 50.55
CA GLU A 739 -59.93 -1.81 51.18
C GLU A 739 -61.22 -1.62 51.97
N GLU A 740 -61.37 -0.53 52.74
CA GLU A 740 -62.63 -0.20 53.43
C GLU A 740 -63.78 0.08 52.45
N ALA A 741 -63.51 0.71 51.31
CA ALA A 741 -64.53 0.97 50.30
C ALA A 741 -65.02 -0.31 49.59
N VAL A 742 -64.10 -1.25 49.29
CA VAL A 742 -64.45 -2.57 48.74
C VAL A 742 -65.28 -3.37 49.74
N ASP A 743 -64.92 -3.34 51.02
CA ASP A 743 -65.64 -4.06 52.07
C ASP A 743 -67.04 -3.47 52.34
N ALA A 744 -67.19 -2.14 52.26
CA ALA A 744 -68.49 -1.48 52.35
C ALA A 744 -69.42 -1.81 51.17
N VAL A 745 -68.88 -1.98 49.96
CA VAL A 745 -69.66 -2.38 48.76
C VAL A 745 -70.11 -3.83 48.87
N LEU A 746 -69.26 -4.74 49.36
CA LEU A 746 -69.61 -6.15 49.54
C LEU A 746 -70.66 -6.35 50.63
N GLN A 747 -70.60 -5.60 51.73
CA GLN A 747 -71.64 -5.62 52.77
C GLN A 747 -73.00 -5.12 52.25
N ARG A 748 -73.02 -4.13 51.34
CA ARG A 748 -74.27 -3.67 50.71
C ARG A 748 -74.86 -4.72 49.77
N LEU A 749 -74.02 -5.41 49.01
CA LEU A 749 -74.47 -6.50 48.13
C LEU A 749 -75.02 -7.70 48.92
N GLU A 750 -74.44 -8.02 50.09
CA GLU A 750 -75.00 -9.05 50.99
C GLU A 750 -76.37 -8.63 51.55
N ALA A 751 -76.53 -7.37 51.97
CA ALA A 751 -77.80 -6.86 52.49
C ALA A 751 -78.92 -6.80 51.43
N ASP A 752 -78.59 -6.51 50.17
CA ASP A 752 -79.55 -6.48 49.06
C ASP A 752 -80.01 -7.89 48.63
N VAL A 753 -79.20 -8.93 48.85
CA VAL A 753 -79.56 -10.34 48.59
C VAL A 753 -80.46 -10.90 49.70
N GLU A 754 -80.29 -10.47 50.95
CA GLU A 754 -81.19 -10.86 52.06
C GLU A 754 -82.52 -10.08 52.07
N ALA A 755 -82.59 -8.89 51.44
CA ALA A 755 -83.79 -8.05 51.39
C ALA A 755 -84.79 -8.40 50.26
N SER A 756 -84.49 -9.40 49.42
CA SER A 756 -85.43 -9.92 48.42
C SER A 756 -86.45 -10.85 49.08
N PRO A 757 -87.75 -10.49 49.23
CA PRO A 757 -88.74 -11.45 49.69
C PRO A 757 -88.93 -12.55 48.64
N LYS A 758 -89.10 -13.77 49.14
CA LYS A 758 -89.34 -15.01 48.37
C LYS A 758 -90.41 -14.89 47.30
#